data_AF-A0AA35SDR2-F1
#
_entry.id   AF-A0AA35SDR2-F1
#
_cell.length_a   1.000
_cell.length_b   1.000
_cell.length_c   1.000
_cell.angle_alpha   90.00
_cell.angle_beta   90.00
_cell.angle_gamma   90.00
#
_symmetry.space_group_name_H-M   'P 1'
#
loop_
_entity.id
_entity.type
_entity.pdbx_description
1 polymer ?
#
loop_
_entity_poly.entity_id
_entity_poly.type
_entity_poly.pdbx_seq_one_letter_code
_entity_poly.pdbx_strand_id
1 'polypeptide(L)'
;MAEEFLRDHPGLRPFVLSDVQLTGTRIGGGAYGKVEEVVVPVGAAAKTIYPILQEGDATTAGLPKAATQFVRECQLMSTLRHPNIVQFLGVAFFPGSRLPALVMERLLTSLHDLLAPDPSPPSGAVTPLSFFSMALKCSVLHNVACGLAYLHERSSPVIHRDLSARNVLLDSEMVAKIADLGVARIVPHVRAAATMTKGPGASVYMPPEAFAPSRSNIEKSKYDASIDVFSLGVVTIFAIGEVFPCDPLEHNYFDEKSGVLLGRTELQRRSHYMRNVNEQLRACGQLRGDHPLIRLIQQCLHNLPAKRPGIGEVLRLLDEAIAGFRDEGSERNKRELVRALQTQPRNQNLERVLRDLVTENAHLQSRVQAKDRELTDRDREIAWKDEESEREKQTLRQELTRKEAEVTRKEVDLAETQQQLTQKEAEVTRAEETIRREQQQIQEMRQRETELVQAKDREIALLQQQLGEKSASYTCQVSGPGLTSATVNQPTHVLVQLTDSSGRPYSLPLNVTAQLELVSKATRTTTKWPNESRVSVAMTSPSQYEVSYTPVSRGQHKLHVQVNDREINGSPFTVTVYPDPRQLGHPVRTVTGLARPYGIAFNSHQEMIVSECLGHGVSIFDIRGQKIRTFGSCGDSPDQMEYPAGIATDDTDNIYVCSQHKLQKFTSSGELIICIGRRGSKEGEFYEPCGVTLYDNQVYVCDRDNHRIQVFDLDLNFVQSIGSHGKGRSQFNAPHDVKFDTAGNMYVAEYSNRESASNGHQWPIHTSIWSGRRGKTAWAIRSSYC
;
A
#
# COMPACT_ATOMS: atom_id res chain seq x y z
N MET A 1 -4.20 11.97 3.56
CA MET A 1 -4.13 13.45 3.71
C MET A 1 -2.69 13.99 3.69
N ALA A 2 -1.87 13.94 4.75
CA ALA A 2 -0.52 14.54 4.70
C ALA A 2 0.40 13.86 3.65
N GLU A 3 0.52 12.53 3.70
CA GLU A 3 1.28 11.75 2.70
C GLU A 3 0.69 11.78 1.29
N GLU A 4 -0.60 12.06 1.17
CA GLU A 4 -1.30 12.20 -0.10
C GLU A 4 -0.94 13.53 -0.76
N PHE A 5 -1.01 14.63 -0.01
CA PHE A 5 -0.58 15.95 -0.46
C PHE A 5 0.91 15.98 -0.82
N LEU A 6 1.77 15.31 -0.04
CA LEU A 6 3.21 15.19 -0.32
C LEU A 6 3.56 14.25 -1.47
N ARG A 7 2.62 13.38 -1.88
CA ARG A 7 2.76 12.56 -3.10
C ARG A 7 2.52 13.40 -4.34
N ASP A 8 1.52 14.28 -4.30
CA ASP A 8 1.21 15.20 -5.39
C ASP A 8 2.20 16.38 -5.48
N HIS A 9 2.87 16.70 -4.36
CA HIS A 9 3.83 17.82 -4.26
C HIS A 9 5.15 17.39 -3.60
N PRO A 10 5.95 16.51 -4.22
CA PRO A 10 7.15 15.93 -3.61
C PRO A 10 8.22 16.96 -3.27
N GLY A 11 8.27 18.10 -3.98
CA GLY A 11 9.22 19.19 -3.72
C GLY A 11 9.05 19.90 -2.37
N LEU A 12 7.96 19.62 -1.63
CA LEU A 12 7.77 20.14 -0.27
C LEU A 12 8.33 19.23 0.83
N ARG A 13 8.62 17.96 0.53
CA ARG A 13 9.14 16.99 1.52
C ARG A 13 10.36 17.49 2.31
N PRO A 14 11.36 18.17 1.71
CA PRO A 14 12.52 18.68 2.45
C PRO A 14 12.19 19.79 3.47
N PHE A 15 11.03 20.42 3.35
CA PHE A 15 10.61 21.54 4.21
C PHE A 15 9.60 21.10 5.27
N VAL A 16 9.24 19.82 5.35
CA VAL A 16 8.28 19.32 6.34
C VAL A 16 8.93 19.32 7.72
N LEU A 17 8.29 20.01 8.66
CA LEU A 17 8.70 20.03 10.06
C LEU A 17 7.96 18.93 10.83
N SER A 18 8.71 18.09 11.55
CA SER A 18 8.14 17.19 12.56
C SER A 18 7.89 17.96 13.86
N ASP A 19 6.92 17.52 14.64
CA ASP A 19 6.69 17.98 16.03
C ASP A 19 6.27 19.45 16.21
N VAL A 20 5.59 20.04 15.22
CA VAL A 20 4.99 21.38 15.34
C VAL A 20 3.63 21.28 16.04
N GLN A 21 3.44 22.00 17.15
CA GLN A 21 2.18 22.02 17.90
C GLN A 21 1.56 23.42 17.90
N LEU A 22 0.25 23.52 17.64
CA LEU A 22 -0.50 24.76 17.77
C LEU A 22 -0.68 25.11 19.25
N THR A 23 -0.38 26.35 19.63
CA THR A 23 -0.66 26.83 21.01
C THR A 23 -2.13 27.23 21.19
N GLY A 24 -2.88 27.37 20.10
CA GLY A 24 -4.24 27.91 20.09
C GLY A 24 -4.30 29.44 20.14
N THR A 25 -3.16 30.13 20.30
CA THR A 25 -3.09 31.58 20.25
C THR A 25 -3.19 32.05 18.80
N ARG A 26 -4.31 32.67 18.44
CA ARG A 26 -4.44 33.36 17.15
C ARG A 26 -3.57 34.61 17.18
N ILE A 27 -2.65 34.75 16.24
CA ILE A 27 -1.78 35.93 16.09
C ILE A 27 -2.45 36.93 15.12
N GLY A 28 -3.00 36.44 14.01
CA GLY A 28 -3.62 37.26 12.99
C GLY A 28 -4.55 36.48 12.06
N GLY A 29 -5.10 37.14 11.05
CA GLY A 29 -5.89 36.50 10.01
C GLY A 29 -6.47 37.48 9.01
N GLY A 30 -6.85 36.96 7.84
CA GLY A 30 -7.45 37.73 6.76
C GLY A 30 -8.45 36.89 5.98
N ALA A 31 -8.88 37.38 4.81
CA ALA A 31 -9.87 36.70 3.97
C ALA A 31 -9.40 35.33 3.43
N TYR A 32 -8.08 35.06 3.47
CA TYR A 32 -7.46 33.89 2.86
C TYR A 32 -6.93 32.87 3.88
N GLY A 33 -6.98 33.17 5.19
CA GLY A 33 -6.40 32.29 6.19
C GLY A 33 -6.35 32.85 7.60
N LYS A 34 -5.95 32.00 8.55
CA LYS A 34 -5.64 32.36 9.93
C LYS A 34 -4.16 32.13 10.22
N VAL A 35 -3.57 32.97 11.07
CA VAL A 35 -2.20 32.83 11.55
C VAL A 35 -2.25 32.52 13.03
N GLU A 36 -1.69 31.39 13.41
CA GLU A 36 -1.67 30.87 14.78
C GLU A 36 -0.23 30.67 15.23
N GLU A 37 0.00 30.84 16.52
CA GLU A 37 1.31 30.57 17.12
C GLU A 37 1.55 29.06 17.22
N VAL A 38 2.80 28.66 17.00
CA VAL A 38 3.23 27.28 17.10
C VAL A 38 4.49 27.11 17.93
N VAL A 39 4.56 25.97 18.61
CA VAL A 39 5.73 25.54 19.38
C VAL A 39 6.68 24.80 18.45
N VAL A 40 7.89 25.33 18.36
CA VAL A 40 9.09 24.77 17.72
C VAL A 40 10.31 25.30 18.49
N PRO A 41 11.53 24.73 18.34
CA PRO A 41 12.71 25.15 19.11
C PRO A 41 13.03 26.66 19.06
N VAL A 42 12.62 27.33 17.97
CA VAL A 42 12.74 28.78 17.79
C VAL A 42 11.34 29.30 17.50
N GLY A 43 10.66 29.90 18.50
CA GLY A 43 9.24 30.24 18.44
C GLY A 43 8.76 30.75 17.06
N ALA A 44 7.67 30.17 16.55
CA ALA A 44 7.23 30.37 15.17
C ALA A 44 5.73 30.67 15.07
N ALA A 45 5.32 31.11 13.88
CA ALA A 45 3.93 31.34 13.52
C ALA A 45 3.57 30.44 12.32
N ALA A 46 2.42 29.79 12.38
CA ALA A 46 1.87 29.00 11.29
C ALA A 46 0.68 29.71 10.66
N LYS A 47 0.77 29.95 9.34
CA LYS A 47 -0.33 30.46 8.52
C LYS A 47 -1.08 29.28 7.90
N THR A 48 -2.31 29.06 8.34
CA THR A 48 -3.25 28.11 7.73
C THR A 48 -4.10 28.83 6.68
N ILE A 49 -4.08 28.33 5.44
CA ILE A 49 -4.85 28.90 4.34
C ILE A 49 -6.25 28.29 4.35
N TYR A 50 -7.29 29.14 4.33
CA TYR A 50 -8.65 28.69 4.09
C TYR A 50 -8.83 28.39 2.60
N PRO A 51 -9.51 27.29 2.22
CA PRO A 51 -9.94 27.12 0.84
C PRO A 51 -10.77 28.34 0.44
N ILE A 52 -10.33 29.10 -0.56
CA ILE A 52 -11.09 30.24 -1.09
C ILE A 52 -12.33 29.64 -1.75
N LEU A 53 -13.44 29.60 -1.02
CA LEU A 53 -14.75 29.35 -1.57
C LEU A 53 -15.27 30.69 -2.06
N GLN A 54 -15.18 30.94 -3.38
CA GLN A 54 -16.13 31.89 -3.96
C GLN A 54 -17.52 31.29 -3.75
N GLU A 55 -18.42 32.04 -3.12
CA GLU A 55 -19.82 31.66 -2.93
C GLU A 55 -20.40 31.26 -4.31
N GLY A 56 -20.50 29.94 -4.54
CA GLY A 56 -20.93 29.36 -5.80
C GLY A 56 -20.14 28.12 -6.25
N ASP A 57 -18.91 27.90 -5.76
CA ASP A 57 -18.04 26.83 -6.31
C ASP A 57 -17.51 25.88 -5.22
N ALA A 58 -18.43 25.31 -4.43
CA ALA A 58 -18.16 24.21 -3.49
C ALA A 58 -17.92 22.87 -4.21
N THR A 59 -17.24 22.89 -5.35
CA THR A 59 -16.84 21.69 -6.09
C THR A 59 -15.38 21.34 -5.77
N THR A 60 -15.03 20.06 -5.91
CA THR A 60 -13.67 19.49 -5.73
C THR A 60 -12.59 20.17 -6.60
N ALA A 61 -12.97 21.08 -7.51
CA ALA A 61 -12.10 21.82 -8.42
C ALA A 61 -11.40 23.06 -7.80
N GLY A 62 -11.87 23.58 -6.66
CA GLY A 62 -11.24 24.73 -5.99
C GLY A 62 -9.98 24.38 -5.18
N LEU A 63 -9.93 23.18 -4.61
CA LEU A 63 -8.84 22.69 -3.77
C LEU A 63 -7.49 22.58 -4.54
N PRO A 64 -7.44 22.09 -5.79
CA PRO A 64 -6.21 22.04 -6.58
C PRO A 64 -5.60 23.42 -6.86
N LYS A 65 -6.42 24.46 -7.05
CA LYS A 65 -5.94 25.84 -7.28
C LYS A 65 -5.31 26.43 -6.02
N ALA A 66 -5.96 26.26 -4.86
CA ALA A 66 -5.43 26.71 -3.58
C ALA A 66 -4.13 25.96 -3.19
N ALA A 67 -4.09 24.65 -3.40
CA ALA A 67 -2.89 23.83 -3.21
C ALA A 67 -1.73 24.28 -4.11
N THR A 68 -1.99 24.53 -5.40
CA THR A 68 -0.97 25.01 -6.34
C THR A 68 -0.42 26.39 -5.94
N GLN A 69 -1.28 27.30 -5.48
CA GLN A 69 -0.85 28.62 -5.01
C GLN A 69 0.01 28.51 -3.74
N PHE A 70 -0.40 27.67 -2.79
CA PHE A 70 0.36 27.40 -1.57
C PHE A 70 1.76 26.83 -1.88
N VAL A 71 1.84 25.82 -2.74
CA VAL A 71 3.13 25.20 -3.10
C VAL A 71 4.07 26.22 -3.74
N ARG A 72 3.54 27.10 -4.60
CA ARG A 72 4.32 28.20 -5.20
C ARG A 72 4.81 29.21 -4.17
N GLU A 73 3.97 29.56 -3.19
CA GLU A 73 4.35 30.44 -2.08
C GLU A 73 5.49 29.82 -1.27
N CYS A 74 5.39 28.54 -0.90
CA CYS A 74 6.47 27.82 -0.20
C CYS A 74 7.77 27.77 -1.00
N GLN A 75 7.70 27.47 -2.30
CA GLN A 75 8.86 27.40 -3.19
C GLN A 75 9.52 28.77 -3.37
N LEU A 76 8.72 29.83 -3.51
CA LEU A 76 9.26 31.19 -3.60
C LEU A 76 9.95 31.54 -2.28
N MET A 77 9.26 31.38 -1.15
CA MET A 77 9.79 31.77 0.16
C MET A 77 11.02 30.97 0.57
N SER A 78 11.15 29.70 0.17
CA SER A 78 12.36 28.92 0.44
C SER A 78 13.61 29.46 -0.29
N THR A 79 13.44 30.28 -1.32
CA THR A 79 14.53 30.93 -2.07
C THR A 79 14.88 32.33 -1.56
N LEU A 80 14.14 32.86 -0.58
CA LEU A 80 14.32 34.21 -0.06
C LEU A 80 15.01 34.16 1.30
N ARG A 81 16.13 34.88 1.41
CA ARG A 81 16.88 35.07 2.66
C ARG A 81 17.36 36.51 2.73
N HIS A 82 16.75 37.29 3.60
CA HIS A 82 17.06 38.71 3.78
C HIS A 82 16.54 39.17 5.16
N PRO A 83 17.26 40.05 5.90
CA PRO A 83 16.84 40.51 7.21
C PRO A 83 15.47 41.22 7.23
N ASN A 84 15.05 41.80 6.10
CA ASN A 84 13.76 42.49 5.95
C ASN A 84 12.69 41.70 5.20
N ILE A 85 12.84 40.38 5.07
CA ILE A 85 11.81 39.47 4.54
C ILE A 85 11.53 38.42 5.63
N VAL A 86 10.25 38.09 5.86
CA VAL A 86 9.89 37.09 6.87
C VAL A 86 10.51 35.73 6.51
N GLN A 87 11.25 35.16 7.44
CA GLN A 87 11.95 33.90 7.26
C GLN A 87 10.98 32.73 7.26
N PHE A 88 10.95 32.00 6.14
CA PHE A 88 10.32 30.70 6.04
C PHE A 88 11.13 29.64 6.79
N LEU A 89 10.45 28.86 7.64
CA LEU A 89 11.04 27.77 8.43
C LEU A 89 10.67 26.40 7.88
N GLY A 90 9.45 26.23 7.38
CA GLY A 90 8.99 24.97 6.81
C GLY A 90 7.47 24.88 6.67
N VAL A 91 6.97 23.67 6.47
CA VAL A 91 5.53 23.36 6.39
C VAL A 91 5.15 22.34 7.46
N ALA A 92 3.98 22.53 8.07
CA ALA A 92 3.46 21.64 9.10
C ALA A 92 2.05 21.15 8.74
N PHE A 93 1.74 19.91 9.12
CA PHE A 93 0.43 19.32 8.94
C PHE A 93 -0.28 19.23 10.28
N PHE A 94 -1.43 19.90 10.39
CA PHE A 94 -2.25 19.88 11.61
C PHE A 94 -3.49 18.99 11.43
N PRO A 95 -3.90 18.23 12.47
CA PRO A 95 -5.10 17.42 12.43
C PRO A 95 -6.35 18.24 12.05
N GLY A 96 -7.18 17.72 11.15
CA GLY A 96 -8.43 18.36 10.71
C GLY A 96 -8.28 19.40 9.59
N SER A 97 -7.05 19.79 9.20
CA SER A 97 -6.82 20.65 8.03
C SER A 97 -6.61 19.83 6.76
N ARG A 98 -7.24 20.24 5.64
CA ARG A 98 -7.02 19.64 4.31
C ARG A 98 -5.78 20.17 3.59
N LEU A 99 -5.24 21.30 4.02
CA LEU A 99 -4.03 21.91 3.47
C LEU A 99 -2.96 22.05 4.57
N PRO A 100 -1.66 21.88 4.24
CA PRO A 100 -0.58 22.20 5.17
C PRO A 100 -0.56 23.69 5.53
N ALA A 101 0.06 23.99 6.67
CA ALA A 101 0.31 25.35 7.12
C ALA A 101 1.74 25.78 6.79
N LEU A 102 1.91 27.04 6.45
CA LEU A 102 3.21 27.68 6.23
C LEU A 102 3.77 28.12 7.57
N VAL A 103 4.93 27.58 7.98
CA VAL A 103 5.60 27.91 9.25
C VAL A 103 6.71 28.92 8.98
N MET A 104 6.64 30.06 9.68
CA MET A 104 7.54 31.20 9.56
C MET A 104 8.04 31.64 10.94
N GLU A 105 9.10 32.44 10.98
CA GLU A 105 9.53 33.08 12.22
C GLU A 105 8.39 33.87 12.87
N ARG A 106 8.32 33.85 14.20
CA ARG A 106 7.35 34.65 14.94
C ARG A 106 7.86 36.07 15.11
N LEU A 107 7.04 37.04 14.72
CA LEU A 107 7.31 38.47 14.89
C LEU A 107 6.42 39.06 15.99
N LEU A 108 6.86 40.18 16.57
CA LEU A 108 6.26 40.79 17.76
C LEU A 108 4.88 41.39 17.46
N THR A 109 4.77 42.14 16.36
CA THR A 109 3.52 42.80 15.96
C THR A 109 3.51 43.15 14.46
N SER A 110 2.38 43.59 13.92
CA SER A 110 2.30 44.23 12.61
C SER A 110 2.38 45.75 12.72
N LEU A 111 2.87 46.43 11.69
CA LEU A 111 2.89 47.89 11.62
C LEU A 111 1.47 48.46 11.72
N HIS A 112 0.48 47.77 11.13
CA HIS A 112 -0.92 48.14 11.25
C HIS A 112 -1.41 48.12 12.70
N ASP A 113 -1.15 47.05 13.44
CA ASP A 113 -1.65 46.92 14.82
C ASP A 113 -0.91 47.86 15.79
N LEU A 114 0.34 48.21 15.48
CA LEU A 114 1.08 49.24 16.22
C LEU A 114 0.50 50.65 16.02
N LEU A 115 0.03 50.96 14.81
CA LEU A 115 -0.53 52.28 14.45
C LEU A 115 -2.05 52.37 14.69
N ALA A 116 -2.72 51.25 14.94
CA ALA A 116 -4.17 51.23 15.17
C ALA A 116 -4.51 51.96 16.48
N PRO A 117 -5.53 52.85 16.49
CA PRO A 117 -5.94 53.52 17.71
C PRO A 117 -6.47 52.51 18.73
N ASP A 118 -5.98 52.59 19.97
CA ASP A 118 -6.51 51.81 21.10
C ASP A 118 -7.95 52.29 21.37
N PRO A 119 -8.97 51.41 21.27
CA PRO A 119 -10.36 51.83 21.41
C PRO A 119 -10.73 52.30 22.82
N SER A 120 -9.88 52.08 23.84
CA SER A 120 -10.14 52.56 25.20
C SER A 120 -8.88 52.51 26.08
N PRO A 121 -7.89 53.40 25.87
CA PRO A 121 -6.77 53.51 26.79
C PRO A 121 -7.31 54.02 28.15
N PRO A 122 -6.90 53.44 29.28
CA PRO A 122 -7.17 54.01 30.59
C PRO A 122 -6.70 55.47 30.61
N SER A 123 -7.47 56.39 31.17
CA SER A 123 -7.08 57.80 31.26
C SER A 123 -5.69 57.94 31.90
N GLY A 124 -4.72 58.46 31.13
CA GLY A 124 -3.32 58.60 31.57
C GLY A 124 -2.40 57.40 31.28
N ALA A 125 -2.88 56.35 30.61
CA ALA A 125 -2.04 55.25 30.17
C ALA A 125 -1.14 55.68 28.99
N VAL A 126 0.15 55.38 29.10
CA VAL A 126 1.12 55.60 28.03
C VAL A 126 0.90 54.53 26.96
N THR A 127 0.47 54.93 25.76
CA THR A 127 0.22 54.00 24.65
C THR A 127 1.53 53.61 23.95
N PRO A 128 1.64 52.42 23.35
CA PRO A 128 2.81 52.03 22.56
C PRO A 128 3.18 53.08 21.50
N LEU A 129 2.18 53.69 20.86
CA LEU A 129 2.37 54.73 19.85
C LEU A 129 3.18 55.94 20.35
N SER A 130 3.06 56.30 21.63
CA SER A 130 3.82 57.42 22.22
C SER A 130 5.34 57.19 22.24
N PHE A 131 5.79 55.94 22.19
CA PHE A 131 7.19 55.55 22.11
C PHE A 131 7.65 55.29 20.67
N PHE A 132 6.75 55.26 19.68
CA PHE A 132 7.09 55.03 18.28
C PHE A 132 7.54 56.33 17.58
N SER A 133 8.75 56.76 17.93
CA SER A 133 9.35 58.01 17.48
C SER A 133 9.49 58.11 15.95
N MET A 134 9.67 59.33 15.43
CA MET A 134 9.90 59.54 14.00
C MET A 134 11.13 58.81 13.48
N ALA A 135 12.19 58.71 14.28
CA ALA A 135 13.40 57.95 13.94
C ALA A 135 13.08 56.44 13.77
N LEU A 136 12.28 55.86 14.66
CA LEU A 136 11.85 54.45 14.55
C LEU A 136 10.92 54.23 13.36
N LYS A 137 9.97 55.13 13.11
CA LYS A 137 9.11 55.09 11.91
C LYS A 137 9.94 55.08 10.62
N CYS A 138 10.92 55.96 10.55
CA CYS A 138 11.84 56.08 9.43
C CYS A 138 12.69 54.82 9.24
N SER A 139 13.24 54.26 10.32
CA SER A 139 13.97 52.99 10.29
C SER A 139 13.12 51.83 9.76
N VAL A 140 11.87 51.72 10.23
CA VAL A 140 10.90 50.73 9.74
C VAL A 140 10.63 50.90 8.24
N LEU A 141 10.41 52.13 7.77
CA LEU A 141 10.19 52.39 6.34
C LEU A 141 11.42 52.08 5.49
N HIS A 142 12.61 52.40 6.00
CA HIS A 142 13.88 52.06 5.35
C HIS A 142 14.06 50.54 5.25
N ASN A 143 13.77 49.79 6.31
CA ASN A 143 13.76 48.33 6.31
C ASN A 143 12.81 47.74 5.25
N VAL A 144 11.59 48.29 5.12
CA VAL A 144 10.64 47.86 4.07
C VAL A 144 11.22 48.15 2.68
N ALA A 145 11.80 49.33 2.45
CA ALA A 145 12.44 49.66 1.19
C ALA A 145 13.62 48.72 0.85
N CYS A 146 14.44 48.34 1.85
CA CYS A 146 15.51 47.34 1.67
C CYS A 146 14.95 45.98 1.28
N GLY A 147 13.85 45.54 1.92
CA GLY A 147 13.18 44.30 1.57
C GLY A 147 12.64 44.30 0.13
N LEU A 148 12.03 45.41 -0.31
CA LEU A 148 11.56 45.55 -1.69
C LEU A 148 12.71 45.59 -2.71
N ALA A 149 13.81 46.29 -2.40
CA ALA A 149 15.00 46.31 -3.25
C ALA A 149 15.54 44.89 -3.44
N TYR A 150 15.65 44.12 -2.36
CA TYR A 150 16.03 42.71 -2.42
C TYR A 150 15.10 41.87 -3.30
N LEU A 151 13.78 42.13 -3.30
CA LEU A 151 12.84 41.39 -4.15
C LEU A 151 12.92 41.80 -5.63
N HIS A 152 13.06 43.10 -5.90
CA HIS A 152 13.00 43.68 -7.24
C HIS A 152 14.31 43.55 -8.02
N GLU A 153 15.46 43.57 -7.35
CA GLU A 153 16.79 43.58 -7.99
C GLU A 153 17.34 42.17 -8.30
N ARG A 154 16.55 41.13 -8.03
CA ARG A 154 16.88 39.74 -8.38
C ARG A 154 16.97 39.56 -9.89
N SER A 155 17.76 38.57 -10.32
CA SER A 155 17.83 38.11 -11.72
C SER A 155 16.45 37.74 -12.30
N SER A 156 15.54 37.28 -11.44
CA SER A 156 14.11 37.19 -11.72
C SER A 156 13.35 38.03 -10.67
N PRO A 157 12.97 39.27 -11.01
CA PRO A 157 12.31 40.18 -10.07
C PRO A 157 11.03 39.56 -9.51
N VAL A 158 10.83 39.74 -8.20
CA VAL A 158 9.65 39.30 -7.46
C VAL A 158 8.84 40.53 -7.09
N ILE A 159 7.63 40.67 -7.62
CA ILE A 159 6.74 41.80 -7.30
C ILE A 159 5.75 41.34 -6.23
N HIS A 160 5.69 42.05 -5.10
CA HIS A 160 4.91 41.68 -3.90
C HIS A 160 3.40 41.77 -4.15
N ARG A 161 2.93 42.88 -4.74
CA ARG A 161 1.55 43.14 -5.19
C ARG A 161 0.50 43.33 -4.09
N ASP A 162 0.76 42.97 -2.85
CA ASP A 162 -0.14 43.22 -1.72
C ASP A 162 0.58 43.86 -0.52
N LEU A 163 1.48 44.81 -0.81
CA LEU A 163 2.22 45.49 0.26
C LEU A 163 1.26 46.41 1.03
N SER A 164 1.13 46.19 2.33
CA SER A 164 0.30 46.98 3.23
C SER A 164 0.90 46.98 4.63
N ALA A 165 0.44 47.87 5.52
CA ALA A 165 0.94 47.91 6.89
C ALA A 165 0.61 46.63 7.70
N ARG A 166 -0.36 45.81 7.27
CA ARG A 166 -0.63 44.50 7.88
C ARG A 166 0.42 43.45 7.51
N ASN A 167 1.01 43.61 6.32
CA ASN A 167 2.04 42.73 5.76
C ASN A 167 3.46 43.24 6.05
N VAL A 168 3.59 44.31 6.84
CA VAL A 168 4.86 44.76 7.42
C VAL A 168 4.86 44.34 8.88
N LEU A 169 5.69 43.36 9.22
CA LEU A 169 5.79 42.79 10.56
C LEU A 169 7.08 43.26 11.23
N LEU A 170 7.08 43.37 12.57
CA LEU A 170 8.17 43.91 13.36
C LEU A 170 8.66 42.86 14.36
N ASP A 171 9.98 42.65 14.44
CA ASP A 171 10.58 41.80 15.48
C ASP A 171 10.79 42.54 16.81
N SER A 172 11.39 41.86 17.80
CA SER A 172 11.72 42.47 19.10
C SER A 172 12.76 43.58 19.01
N GLU A 173 13.51 43.67 17.91
CA GLU A 173 14.48 44.72 17.64
C GLU A 173 13.86 45.87 16.84
N MET A 174 12.55 45.83 16.58
CA MET A 174 11.80 46.77 15.73
C MET A 174 12.30 46.79 14.28
N VAL A 175 12.96 45.72 13.84
CA VAL A 175 13.34 45.55 12.43
C VAL A 175 12.11 45.12 11.65
N ALA A 176 11.82 45.84 10.57
CA ALA A 176 10.66 45.56 9.73
C ALA A 176 10.96 44.45 8.72
N LYS A 177 10.02 43.51 8.59
CA LYS A 177 10.06 42.40 7.65
C LYS A 177 8.79 42.33 6.83
N ILE A 178 8.92 42.17 5.52
CA ILE A 178 7.80 42.02 4.60
C ILE A 178 7.28 40.57 4.65
N ALA A 179 5.97 40.43 4.85
CA ALA A 179 5.23 39.18 4.97
C ALA A 179 4.18 39.02 3.86
N ASP A 180 3.61 37.82 3.73
CA ASP A 180 2.50 37.51 2.81
C ASP A 180 2.81 37.66 1.32
N LEU A 181 3.69 36.79 0.81
CA LEU A 181 4.06 36.69 -0.60
C LEU A 181 3.09 35.81 -1.42
N GLY A 182 1.91 35.46 -0.90
CA GLY A 182 0.98 34.50 -1.52
C GLY A 182 0.39 34.96 -2.86
N VAL A 183 0.50 36.24 -3.22
CA VAL A 183 0.12 36.80 -4.53
C VAL A 183 1.30 37.35 -5.34
N ALA A 184 2.52 37.17 -4.83
CA ALA A 184 3.75 37.61 -5.46
C ALA A 184 4.04 36.82 -6.73
N ARG A 185 4.72 37.44 -7.70
CA ARG A 185 5.03 36.79 -8.99
C ARG A 185 6.49 36.99 -9.37
N ILE A 186 7.12 35.90 -9.81
CA ILE A 186 8.42 35.89 -10.49
C ILE A 186 8.18 36.31 -11.95
N VAL A 187 9.04 37.16 -12.51
CA VAL A 187 8.90 37.63 -13.91
C VAL A 187 9.83 36.86 -14.89
N PRO A 188 9.36 35.75 -15.51
CA PRO A 188 9.98 35.22 -16.72
C PRO A 188 8.91 35.09 -17.84
N HIS A 189 8.91 36.01 -18.80
CA HIS A 189 7.99 36.06 -19.97
C HIS A 189 6.47 36.14 -19.67
N VAL A 190 5.90 37.30 -19.97
CA VAL A 190 4.49 37.65 -19.68
C VAL A 190 3.49 36.86 -20.54
N ARG A 191 2.69 35.98 -19.92
CA ARG A 191 1.31 35.66 -20.35
C ARG A 191 0.33 36.09 -19.24
N ALA A 192 -0.73 36.75 -19.68
CA ALA A 192 -1.60 37.64 -18.91
C ALA A 192 -2.60 36.94 -17.95
N ALA A 193 -3.20 37.78 -17.10
CA ALA A 193 -4.48 37.62 -16.41
C ALA A 193 -4.53 36.67 -15.20
N ALA A 194 -4.32 37.21 -13.98
CA ALA A 194 -5.13 36.78 -12.82
C ALA A 194 -5.20 37.88 -11.75
N THR A 195 -6.43 38.07 -11.27
CA THR A 195 -7.00 39.04 -10.32
C THR A 195 -6.13 39.37 -9.11
N MET A 196 -6.04 40.68 -8.81
CA MET A 196 -5.59 41.18 -7.51
C MET A 196 -6.64 40.90 -6.42
N THR A 197 -6.18 40.77 -5.19
CA THR A 197 -6.96 40.48 -3.98
C THR A 197 -8.11 41.49 -3.79
N LYS A 198 -9.35 41.13 -4.13
CA LYS A 198 -10.54 41.96 -3.87
C LYS A 198 -11.00 41.79 -2.41
N GLY A 199 -10.20 42.29 -1.46
CA GLY A 199 -10.60 42.41 -0.06
C GLY A 199 -10.99 43.85 0.30
N PRO A 200 -11.95 44.08 1.21
CA PRO A 200 -12.30 45.41 1.70
C PRO A 200 -11.14 45.96 2.54
N GLY A 201 -10.28 46.78 1.92
CA GLY A 201 -9.12 47.42 2.59
C GLY A 201 -7.82 47.37 1.79
N ALA A 202 -7.60 46.32 0.98
CA ALA A 202 -6.40 46.22 0.13
C ALA A 202 -6.43 47.22 -1.04
N SER A 203 -7.62 47.59 -1.52
CA SER A 203 -7.80 48.51 -2.65
C SER A 203 -7.20 49.90 -2.41
N VAL A 204 -7.09 50.34 -1.15
CA VAL A 204 -6.51 51.65 -0.78
C VAL A 204 -5.00 51.69 -1.04
N TYR A 205 -4.33 50.55 -0.94
CA TYR A 205 -2.90 50.41 -1.20
C TYR A 205 -2.56 50.19 -2.68
N MET A 206 -3.55 49.95 -3.54
CA MET A 206 -3.35 49.60 -4.94
C MET A 206 -3.21 50.84 -5.84
N PRO A 207 -2.31 50.85 -6.84
CA PRO A 207 -2.17 51.94 -7.81
C PRO A 207 -3.33 51.99 -8.82
N PRO A 208 -3.57 53.12 -9.54
CA PRO A 208 -4.72 53.25 -10.43
C PRO A 208 -4.73 52.23 -11.58
N GLU A 209 -3.55 51.90 -12.13
CA GLU A 209 -3.41 50.93 -13.20
C GLU A 209 -3.76 49.50 -12.79
N ALA A 210 -3.85 49.20 -11.48
CA ALA A 210 -4.33 47.91 -10.99
C ALA A 210 -5.83 47.69 -11.28
N PHE A 211 -6.58 48.75 -11.58
CA PHE A 211 -8.04 48.73 -11.78
C PHE A 211 -8.49 48.98 -13.23
N ALA A 212 -7.57 49.19 -14.17
CA ALA A 212 -7.92 49.49 -15.57
C ALA A 212 -8.60 48.29 -16.26
N PRO A 213 -9.75 48.47 -16.94
CA PRO A 213 -10.43 47.37 -17.64
C PRO A 213 -9.59 46.88 -18.83
N SER A 214 -9.51 45.54 -18.97
CA SER A 214 -8.75 44.80 -20.01
C SER A 214 -9.34 44.93 -21.42
N ARG A 215 -9.83 46.12 -21.80
CA ARG A 215 -10.50 46.44 -23.07
C ARG A 215 -10.01 47.77 -23.64
N SER A 216 -8.73 47.84 -23.98
CA SER A 216 -8.25 48.62 -25.11
C SER A 216 -6.85 48.13 -25.45
N ASN A 217 -6.52 48.06 -26.75
CA ASN A 217 -5.19 47.70 -27.27
C ASN A 217 -4.13 48.80 -26.99
N ILE A 218 -4.31 49.60 -25.95
CA ILE A 218 -3.33 50.58 -25.47
C ILE A 218 -2.48 49.84 -24.45
N GLU A 219 -1.30 49.40 -24.89
CA GLU A 219 -0.22 48.80 -24.12
C GLU A 219 -0.66 47.91 -22.95
N LYS A 220 -0.71 46.60 -23.22
CA LYS A 220 -0.73 45.52 -22.21
C LYS A 220 -0.01 45.96 -20.93
N SER A 221 -0.79 46.34 -19.92
CA SER A 221 -0.33 46.90 -18.65
C SER A 221 0.77 46.00 -18.07
N LYS A 222 2.03 46.44 -18.20
CA LYS A 222 3.17 45.81 -17.55
C LYS A 222 2.98 45.99 -16.05
N TYR A 223 2.56 44.94 -15.35
CA TYR A 223 2.66 44.88 -13.90
C TYR A 223 4.15 44.83 -13.56
N ASP A 224 4.74 45.97 -13.21
CA ASP A 224 6.16 46.13 -12.89
C ASP A 224 6.35 46.48 -11.40
N ALA A 225 7.62 46.59 -10.98
CA ALA A 225 8.01 46.92 -9.61
C ALA A 225 7.39 48.23 -9.07
N SER A 226 6.92 49.13 -9.95
CA SER A 226 6.36 50.42 -9.56
C SER A 226 5.03 50.32 -8.81
N ILE A 227 4.37 49.15 -8.85
CA ILE A 227 3.16 48.88 -8.07
C ILE A 227 3.49 48.85 -6.58
N ASP A 228 4.54 48.12 -6.19
CA ASP A 228 4.97 48.04 -4.79
C ASP A 228 5.51 49.39 -4.31
N VAL A 229 6.14 50.17 -5.20
CA VAL A 229 6.59 51.54 -4.91
C VAL A 229 5.39 52.45 -4.57
N PHE A 230 4.29 52.33 -5.31
CA PHE A 230 3.06 53.05 -4.98
C PHE A 230 2.54 52.64 -3.59
N SER A 231 2.43 51.33 -3.34
CA SER A 231 1.93 50.81 -2.07
C SER A 231 2.83 51.20 -0.89
N LEU A 232 4.15 51.27 -1.09
CA LEU A 232 5.10 51.80 -0.10
C LEU A 232 4.78 53.25 0.23
N GLY A 233 4.48 54.10 -0.76
CA GLY A 233 4.05 55.48 -0.52
C GLY A 233 2.82 55.59 0.38
N VAL A 234 1.85 54.70 0.24
CA VAL A 234 0.65 54.63 1.11
C VAL A 234 1.02 54.16 2.53
N VAL A 235 1.90 53.16 2.66
CA VAL A 235 2.43 52.70 3.95
C VAL A 235 3.21 53.81 4.67
N THR A 236 4.02 54.57 3.94
CA THR A 236 4.78 55.72 4.45
C THR A 236 3.84 56.79 5.03
N ILE A 237 2.75 57.11 4.35
CA ILE A 237 1.74 58.02 4.87
C ILE A 237 1.13 57.49 6.16
N PHE A 238 0.75 56.23 6.19
CA PHE A 238 0.10 55.67 7.37
C PHE A 238 1.03 55.66 8.59
N ALA A 239 2.31 55.31 8.39
CA ALA A 239 3.31 55.32 9.45
C ALA A 239 3.60 56.73 10.00
N ILE A 240 3.73 57.71 9.12
CA ILE A 240 4.08 59.09 9.50
C ILE A 240 2.87 59.85 10.02
N GLY A 241 1.75 59.78 9.29
CA GLY A 241 0.53 60.52 9.56
C GLY A 241 -0.30 59.93 10.69
N GLU A 242 -0.02 58.70 11.15
CA GLU A 242 -0.75 57.98 12.21
C GLU A 242 -2.27 57.86 11.97
N VAL A 243 -2.70 58.14 10.74
CA VAL A 243 -4.11 58.11 10.31
C VAL A 243 -4.21 57.20 9.11
N PHE A 244 -5.04 56.17 9.22
CA PHE A 244 -5.33 55.31 8.08
C PHE A 244 -6.05 56.14 7.02
N PRO A 245 -5.62 56.10 5.76
CA PRO A 245 -6.33 56.79 4.73
C PRO A 245 -7.67 56.12 4.45
N CYS A 246 -8.71 56.63 5.10
CA CYS A 246 -10.09 56.25 4.84
C CYS A 246 -10.58 57.02 3.61
N ASP A 247 -11.32 56.33 2.74
CA ASP A 247 -12.24 57.00 1.83
C ASP A 247 -13.54 57.24 2.63
N PRO A 248 -13.85 58.47 3.05
CA PRO A 248 -15.09 58.76 3.77
C PRO A 248 -16.32 58.73 2.85
N LEU A 249 -16.13 58.51 1.55
CA LEU A 249 -17.20 58.55 0.57
C LEU A 249 -17.63 57.12 0.26
N GLU A 250 -18.86 56.78 0.66
CA GLU A 250 -19.52 55.56 0.21
C GLU A 250 -19.36 55.41 -1.31
N HIS A 251 -19.28 54.15 -1.78
CA HIS A 251 -18.89 53.77 -3.14
C HIS A 251 -19.72 54.44 -4.26
N ASN A 252 -20.80 55.10 -3.89
CA ASN A 252 -21.73 55.77 -4.75
C ASN A 252 -21.96 57.22 -4.30
N TYR A 253 -22.13 58.14 -5.25
CA TYR A 253 -22.65 59.47 -4.96
C TYR A 253 -23.93 59.72 -5.75
N PHE A 254 -24.82 60.50 -5.15
CA PHE A 254 -26.05 60.90 -5.80
C PHE A 254 -25.74 62.08 -6.73
N ASP A 255 -25.92 61.89 -8.04
CA ASP A 255 -25.79 63.00 -8.98
C ASP A 255 -27.10 63.78 -9.02
N GLU A 256 -27.13 64.95 -8.38
CA GLU A 256 -28.31 65.80 -8.25
C GLU A 256 -28.92 66.22 -9.61
N LYS A 257 -28.14 66.19 -10.70
CA LYS A 257 -28.60 66.54 -12.05
C LYS A 257 -29.29 65.39 -12.77
N SER A 258 -28.84 64.16 -12.57
CA SER A 258 -29.43 62.98 -13.22
C SER A 258 -30.38 62.20 -12.32
N GLY A 259 -30.36 62.43 -11.01
CA GLY A 259 -31.14 61.68 -10.03
C GLY A 259 -30.71 60.23 -9.88
N VAL A 260 -29.54 59.85 -10.41
CA VAL A 260 -29.03 58.48 -10.43
C VAL A 260 -27.88 58.35 -9.44
N LEU A 261 -27.89 57.23 -8.71
CA LEU A 261 -26.79 56.82 -7.85
C LEU A 261 -25.64 56.29 -8.73
N LEU A 262 -24.59 57.08 -8.90
CA LEU A 262 -23.43 56.75 -9.74
C LEU A 262 -22.24 56.29 -8.90
N GLY A 263 -21.58 55.21 -9.34
CA GLY A 263 -20.31 54.76 -8.76
C GLY A 263 -19.20 55.77 -9.04
N ARG A 264 -18.42 56.16 -8.02
CA ARG A 264 -17.25 57.03 -8.22
C ARG A 264 -16.18 56.29 -9.01
N THR A 265 -15.55 56.98 -9.98
CA THR A 265 -14.37 56.45 -10.67
C THR A 265 -13.17 56.39 -9.72
N GLU A 266 -12.24 55.46 -9.96
CA GLU A 266 -11.01 55.35 -9.17
C GLU A 266 -10.19 56.66 -9.15
N LEU A 267 -10.19 57.39 -10.25
CA LEU A 267 -9.54 58.70 -10.35
C LEU A 267 -10.14 59.74 -9.37
N GLN A 268 -11.46 59.71 -9.16
CA GLN A 268 -12.15 60.60 -8.22
C GLN A 268 -11.85 60.23 -6.77
N ARG A 269 -11.84 58.93 -6.43
CA ARG A 269 -11.41 58.44 -5.10
C ARG A 269 -9.99 58.86 -4.77
N ARG A 270 -9.07 58.72 -5.73
CA ARG A 270 -7.65 59.09 -5.56
C ARG A 270 -7.41 60.59 -5.46
N SER A 271 -8.12 61.40 -6.22
CA SER A 271 -7.99 62.87 -6.14
C SER A 271 -8.41 63.38 -4.76
N HIS A 272 -9.40 62.73 -4.15
CA HIS A 272 -9.81 62.98 -2.77
C HIS A 272 -8.74 62.49 -1.78
N TYR A 273 -8.27 61.25 -1.93
CA TYR A 273 -7.19 60.67 -1.13
C TYR A 273 -5.92 61.55 -1.10
N MET A 274 -5.38 61.94 -2.26
CA MET A 274 -4.15 62.76 -2.35
C MET A 274 -4.31 64.17 -1.77
N ARG A 275 -5.50 64.76 -1.82
CA ARG A 275 -5.78 66.06 -1.19
C ARG A 275 -5.73 65.90 0.34
N ASN A 276 -6.42 64.89 0.86
CA ASN A 276 -6.45 64.61 2.29
C ASN A 276 -5.07 64.23 2.83
N VAL A 277 -4.26 63.47 2.07
CA VAL A 277 -2.87 63.16 2.44
C VAL A 277 -2.04 64.42 2.61
N ASN A 278 -2.10 65.36 1.67
CA ASN A 278 -1.35 66.62 1.79
C ASN A 278 -1.84 67.46 2.98
N GLU A 279 -3.13 67.43 3.29
CA GLU A 279 -3.70 68.11 4.46
C GLU A 279 -3.30 67.41 5.77
N GLN A 280 -3.33 66.08 5.83
CA GLN A 280 -2.95 65.25 6.98
C GLN A 280 -1.46 65.38 7.30
N LEU A 281 -0.59 65.31 6.29
CA LEU A 281 0.85 65.51 6.47
C LEU A 281 1.20 66.93 6.93
N ARG A 282 0.38 67.93 6.58
CA ARG A 282 0.50 69.29 7.13
C ARG A 282 -0.05 69.39 8.57
N ALA A 283 -1.11 68.65 8.87
CA ALA A 283 -1.80 68.67 10.16
C ALA A 283 -1.08 67.85 11.25
N CYS A 284 -0.31 66.81 10.89
CA CYS A 284 0.36 65.96 11.87
C CYS A 284 1.43 66.69 12.68
N GLY A 285 1.87 67.89 12.25
CA GLY A 285 2.86 68.71 12.95
C GLY A 285 4.27 68.09 13.02
N GLN A 286 4.42 66.84 12.61
CA GLN A 286 5.67 66.06 12.64
C GLN A 286 6.59 66.41 11.44
N LEU A 287 6.03 66.87 10.31
CA LEU A 287 6.79 67.32 9.15
C LEU A 287 6.52 68.81 8.90
N ARG A 288 7.57 69.64 8.81
CA ARG A 288 7.46 71.09 8.55
C ARG A 288 7.78 71.42 7.09
N GLY A 289 6.96 72.28 6.47
CA GLY A 289 7.26 72.88 5.17
C GLY A 289 7.39 71.84 4.03
N ASP A 290 8.35 72.07 3.13
CA ASP A 290 8.65 71.23 1.97
C ASP A 290 9.70 70.15 2.31
N HIS A 291 9.35 69.28 3.28
CA HIS A 291 10.25 68.23 3.77
C HIS A 291 10.55 67.18 2.67
N PRO A 292 11.81 66.69 2.52
CA PRO A 292 12.16 65.71 1.49
C PRO A 292 11.28 64.45 1.48
N LEU A 293 10.86 63.99 2.65
CA LEU A 293 9.94 62.85 2.81
C LEU A 293 8.56 63.09 2.15
N ILE A 294 8.06 64.33 2.16
CA ILE A 294 6.79 64.69 1.49
C ILE A 294 6.96 64.57 -0.02
N ARG A 295 8.09 65.05 -0.56
CA ARG A 295 8.42 64.95 -1.99
C ARG A 295 8.54 63.48 -2.42
N LEU A 296 9.21 62.66 -1.61
CA LEU A 296 9.32 61.22 -1.85
C LEU A 296 7.94 60.55 -1.91
N ILE A 297 7.07 60.82 -0.94
CA ILE A 297 5.69 60.30 -0.92
C ILE A 297 4.94 60.69 -2.20
N GLN A 298 5.03 61.97 -2.62
CA GLN A 298 4.37 62.45 -3.83
C GLN A 298 4.90 61.78 -5.10
N GLN A 299 6.21 61.50 -5.17
CA GLN A 299 6.83 60.78 -6.28
C GLN A 299 6.39 59.31 -6.34
N CYS A 300 6.37 58.61 -5.20
CA CYS A 300 5.89 57.23 -5.10
C CYS A 300 4.41 57.12 -5.50
N LEU A 301 3.59 58.11 -5.17
CA LEU A 301 2.15 58.12 -5.43
C LEU A 301 1.75 58.69 -6.80
N HIS A 302 2.72 58.83 -7.72
CA HIS A 302 2.43 59.35 -9.05
C HIS A 302 1.49 58.40 -9.84
N ASN A 303 0.49 58.97 -10.53
CA ASN A 303 -0.52 58.17 -11.28
C ASN A 303 0.08 57.37 -12.45
N LEU A 304 1.10 57.91 -13.10
CA LEU A 304 1.85 57.22 -14.15
C LEU A 304 2.97 56.34 -13.55
N PRO A 305 2.97 55.01 -13.77
CA PRO A 305 4.01 54.08 -13.31
C PRO A 305 5.43 54.53 -13.65
N ALA A 306 5.64 54.96 -14.90
CA ALA A 306 6.96 55.37 -15.41
C ALA A 306 7.55 56.63 -14.75
N LYS A 307 6.74 57.38 -13.99
CA LYS A 307 7.20 58.56 -13.23
C LYS A 307 7.47 58.27 -11.76
N ARG A 308 7.16 57.06 -11.29
CA ARG A 308 7.54 56.64 -9.94
C ARG A 308 9.04 56.30 -9.92
N PRO A 309 9.76 56.64 -8.84
CA PRO A 309 11.16 56.27 -8.70
C PRO A 309 11.33 54.75 -8.64
N GLY A 310 12.45 54.24 -9.13
CA GLY A 310 12.85 52.87 -8.86
C GLY A 310 13.15 52.67 -7.37
N ILE A 311 13.06 51.44 -6.87
CA ILE A 311 13.21 51.19 -5.43
C ILE A 311 14.59 51.56 -4.87
N GLY A 312 15.67 51.41 -5.66
CA GLY A 312 17.00 51.90 -5.27
C GLY A 312 17.08 53.43 -5.14
N GLU A 313 16.34 54.16 -5.97
CA GLU A 313 16.23 55.62 -5.87
C GLU A 313 15.35 56.02 -4.67
N VAL A 314 14.29 55.25 -4.37
CA VAL A 314 13.50 55.42 -3.15
C VAL A 314 14.38 55.26 -1.91
N LEU A 315 15.25 54.25 -1.86
CA LEU A 315 16.20 54.06 -0.75
C LEU A 315 17.10 55.28 -0.56
N ARG A 316 17.74 55.75 -1.65
CA ARG A 316 18.60 56.94 -1.63
C ARG A 316 17.86 58.18 -1.12
N LEU A 317 16.66 58.44 -1.64
CA LEU A 317 15.84 59.58 -1.24
C LEU A 317 15.31 59.46 0.19
N LEU A 318 15.05 58.23 0.65
CA LEU A 318 14.62 57.95 2.00
C LEU A 318 15.78 58.17 2.98
N ASP A 319 16.98 57.71 2.68
CA ASP A 319 18.19 57.99 3.48
C ASP A 319 18.43 59.49 3.63
N GLU A 320 18.32 60.25 2.52
CA GLU A 320 18.42 61.71 2.53
C GLU A 320 17.31 62.36 3.38
N ALA A 321 16.09 61.83 3.30
CA ALA A 321 14.97 62.32 4.08
C ALA A 321 15.08 61.98 5.57
N ILE A 322 15.77 60.90 5.93
CA ILE A 322 15.90 60.40 7.31
C ILE A 322 17.11 61.02 8.03
N ALA A 323 18.17 61.41 7.30
CA ALA A 323 19.38 62.01 7.86
C ALA A 323 19.12 63.25 8.76
N GLY A 324 17.95 63.89 8.62
CA GLY A 324 17.50 65.00 9.46
C GLY A 324 16.94 64.62 10.84
N PHE A 325 16.62 63.36 11.10
CA PHE A 325 16.09 62.88 12.40
C PHE A 325 17.23 62.36 13.28
N ARG A 326 17.54 63.07 14.37
CA ARG A 326 18.57 62.64 15.34
C ARG A 326 18.08 61.43 16.15
N ASP A 327 19.01 60.52 16.42
CA ASP A 327 18.80 59.23 17.12
C ASP A 327 18.75 59.36 18.66
N GLU A 328 18.73 60.59 19.20
CA GLU A 328 18.81 60.83 20.64
C GLU A 328 17.55 60.29 21.36
N GLY A 329 17.74 59.21 22.12
CA GLY A 329 16.66 58.53 22.87
C GLY A 329 15.92 57.43 22.09
N SER A 330 16.28 57.17 20.84
CA SER A 330 15.68 56.13 19.98
C SER A 330 15.77 54.73 20.59
N GLU A 331 16.93 54.37 21.15
CA GLU A 331 17.15 53.08 21.81
C GLU A 331 16.33 52.93 23.10
N ARG A 332 16.15 54.03 23.85
CA ARG A 332 15.27 54.04 25.04
C ARG A 332 13.81 53.88 24.62
N ASN A 333 13.38 54.65 23.63
CA ASN A 333 12.02 54.59 23.08
C ASN A 333 11.71 53.20 22.50
N LYS A 334 12.67 52.59 21.81
CA LYS A 334 12.60 51.20 21.34
C LYS A 334 12.39 50.23 22.49
N ARG A 335 13.18 50.32 23.57
CA ARG A 335 13.03 49.42 24.74
C ARG A 335 11.69 49.58 25.44
N GLU A 336 11.24 50.82 25.66
CA GLU A 336 9.94 51.08 26.29
C GLU A 336 8.78 50.65 25.39
N LEU A 337 8.90 50.82 24.06
CA LEU A 337 7.93 50.32 23.10
C LEU A 337 7.80 48.80 23.14
N VAL A 338 8.92 48.08 23.10
CA VAL A 338 8.95 46.61 23.18
C VAL A 338 8.37 46.14 24.51
N ARG A 339 8.73 46.79 25.62
CA ARG A 339 8.17 46.48 26.95
C ARG A 339 6.65 46.69 26.96
N ALA A 340 6.15 47.80 26.43
CA ALA A 340 4.72 48.11 26.38
C ALA A 340 3.93 47.11 25.51
N LEU A 341 4.52 46.62 24.42
CA LEU A 341 3.93 45.57 23.57
C LEU A 341 3.95 44.20 24.26
N GLN A 342 4.99 43.91 25.03
CA GLN A 342 5.13 42.65 25.76
C GLN A 342 4.19 42.54 26.97
N THR A 343 3.89 43.65 27.66
CA THR A 343 3.04 43.67 28.85
C THR A 343 1.54 43.69 28.55
N GLN A 344 1.12 43.72 27.28
CA GLN A 344 -0.28 43.58 26.90
C GLN A 344 -0.87 42.25 27.41
N PRO A 345 -2.15 42.20 27.81
CA PRO A 345 -2.79 41.04 28.45
C PRO A 345 -2.74 39.74 27.61
N ARG A 346 -2.45 39.84 26.31
CA ARG A 346 -2.29 38.72 25.38
C ARG A 346 -1.06 37.83 25.69
N ASN A 347 -0.01 38.35 26.35
CA ASN A 347 1.24 37.63 26.61
C ASN A 347 1.32 36.95 27.99
N GLN A 348 0.51 37.35 28.98
CA GLN A 348 0.53 36.76 30.32
C GLN A 348 0.07 35.29 30.33
N ASN A 349 -0.86 34.94 29.44
CA ASN A 349 -1.28 33.55 29.23
C ASN A 349 -0.15 32.70 28.65
N LEU A 350 0.69 33.28 27.80
CA LEU A 350 1.80 32.58 27.16
C LEU A 350 2.91 32.22 28.15
N GLU A 351 3.25 33.13 29.07
CA GLU A 351 4.23 32.85 30.13
C GLU A 351 3.76 31.77 31.11
N ARG A 352 2.45 31.69 31.37
CA ARG A 352 1.89 30.61 32.18
C ARG A 352 2.01 29.27 31.46
N VAL A 353 1.60 29.19 30.20
CA VAL A 353 1.71 27.97 29.38
C VAL A 353 3.16 27.54 29.22
N LEU A 354 4.10 28.48 29.06
CA LEU A 354 5.52 28.18 28.94
C LEU A 354 6.07 27.51 30.22
N ARG A 355 5.67 28.00 31.40
CA ARG A 355 6.07 27.39 32.69
C ARG A 355 5.52 25.98 32.87
N ASP A 356 4.27 25.76 32.49
CA ASP A 356 3.63 24.44 32.59
C ASP A 356 4.32 23.44 31.64
N LEU A 357 4.59 23.86 30.40
CA LEU A 357 5.31 23.04 29.41
C LEU A 357 6.75 22.73 29.81
N VAL A 358 7.48 23.67 30.41
CA VAL A 358 8.85 23.43 30.91
C VAL A 358 8.85 22.37 32.01
N THR A 359 7.84 22.40 32.89
CA THR A 359 7.68 21.42 33.96
C THR A 359 7.35 20.03 33.41
N GLU A 360 6.43 19.97 32.44
CA GLU A 360 6.05 18.71 31.79
C GLU A 360 7.23 18.10 30.99
N ASN A 361 8.03 18.93 30.34
CA ASN A 361 9.21 18.47 29.60
C ASN A 361 10.28 17.87 30.53
N ALA A 362 10.49 18.45 31.71
CA ALA A 362 11.38 17.88 32.73
C ALA A 362 10.89 16.49 33.22
N HIS A 363 9.57 16.32 33.36
CA HIS A 363 8.99 15.02 33.70
C HIS A 363 9.13 14.00 32.57
N LEU A 364 8.92 14.39 31.31
CA LEU A 364 9.10 13.53 30.16
C LEU A 364 10.56 13.11 29.98
N GLN A 365 11.52 14.02 30.15
CA GLN A 365 12.96 13.70 30.13
C GLN A 365 13.33 12.68 31.21
N SER A 366 12.76 12.78 32.41
CA SER A 366 12.98 11.81 33.47
C SER A 366 12.43 10.42 33.11
N ARG A 367 11.27 10.36 32.42
CA ARG A 367 10.67 9.10 31.94
C ARG A 367 11.46 8.48 30.80
N VAL A 368 12.00 9.30 29.89
CA VAL A 368 12.89 8.85 28.80
C VAL A 368 14.16 8.25 29.39
N GLN A 369 14.83 8.94 30.31
CA GLN A 369 16.02 8.41 30.98
C GLN A 369 15.74 7.09 31.75
N ALA A 370 14.56 6.95 32.35
CA ALA A 370 14.16 5.70 33.00
C ALA A 370 13.98 4.56 31.98
N LYS A 371 13.39 4.86 30.81
CA LYS A 371 13.20 3.89 29.73
C LYS A 371 14.51 3.51 29.03
N ASP A 372 15.44 4.45 28.86
CA ASP A 372 16.77 4.17 28.31
C ASP A 372 17.56 3.20 29.19
N ARG A 373 17.44 3.33 30.52
CA ARG A 373 18.03 2.37 31.47
C ARG A 373 17.41 0.98 31.34
N GLU A 374 16.08 0.90 31.24
CA GLU A 374 15.36 -0.37 31.05
C GLU A 374 15.72 -1.04 29.71
N LEU A 375 15.91 -0.25 28.64
CA LEU A 375 16.39 -0.75 27.35
C LEU A 375 17.82 -1.27 27.44
N THR A 376 18.71 -0.54 28.13
CA THR A 376 20.10 -0.96 28.34
C THR A 376 20.17 -2.29 29.10
N ASP A 377 19.31 -2.50 30.10
CA ASP A 377 19.26 -3.76 30.85
C ASP A 377 18.67 -4.91 30.01
N ARG A 378 17.68 -4.63 29.15
CA ARG A 378 17.18 -5.61 28.16
C ARG A 378 18.24 -5.98 27.12
N ASP A 379 19.02 -5.02 26.63
CA ASP A 379 20.10 -5.29 25.66
C ASP A 379 21.17 -6.20 26.27
N ARG A 380 21.48 -6.04 27.57
CA ARG A 380 22.36 -6.95 28.31
C ARG A 380 21.76 -8.35 28.45
N GLU A 381 20.46 -8.45 28.70
CA GLU A 381 19.75 -9.74 28.79
C GLU A 381 19.75 -10.48 27.43
N ILE A 382 19.53 -9.74 26.34
CA ILE A 382 19.59 -10.29 24.97
C ILE A 382 21.01 -10.77 24.66
N ALA A 383 22.04 -9.96 24.93
CA ALA A 383 23.43 -10.34 24.71
C ALA A 383 23.82 -11.60 25.49
N TRP A 384 23.34 -11.74 26.74
CA TRP A 384 23.57 -12.94 27.53
C TRP A 384 22.89 -14.18 26.93
N LYS A 385 21.63 -14.05 26.47
CA LYS A 385 20.90 -15.15 25.79
C LYS A 385 21.55 -15.54 24.46
N ASP A 386 22.09 -14.58 23.72
CA ASP A 386 22.81 -14.84 22.46
C ASP A 386 24.10 -15.63 22.71
N GLU A 387 24.87 -15.27 23.76
CA GLU A 387 26.04 -16.05 24.17
C GLU A 387 25.69 -17.47 24.61
N GLU A 388 24.59 -17.64 25.35
CA GLU A 388 24.09 -18.95 25.76
C GLU A 388 23.69 -19.81 24.55
N SER A 389 22.94 -19.22 23.60
CA SER A 389 22.53 -19.88 22.36
C SER A 389 23.73 -20.28 21.48
N GLU A 390 24.76 -19.43 21.37
CA GLU A 390 25.94 -19.76 20.58
C GLU A 390 26.76 -20.90 21.23
N ARG A 391 26.79 -20.99 22.57
CA ARG A 391 27.40 -22.13 23.29
C ARG A 391 26.66 -23.44 23.03
N GLU A 392 25.33 -23.43 23.07
CA GLU A 392 24.51 -24.60 22.73
C GLU A 392 24.75 -25.05 21.29
N LYS A 393 24.75 -24.10 20.35
CA LYS A 393 25.02 -24.34 18.94
C LYS A 393 26.43 -24.90 18.69
N GLN A 394 27.42 -24.45 19.45
CA GLN A 394 28.79 -24.97 19.37
C GLN A 394 28.86 -26.41 19.87
N THR A 395 28.12 -26.74 20.93
CA THR A 395 27.97 -28.10 21.46
C THR A 395 27.30 -29.01 20.44
N LEU A 396 26.18 -28.58 19.85
CA LEU A 396 25.47 -29.31 18.81
C LEU A 396 26.32 -29.54 17.56
N ARG A 397 27.16 -28.56 17.17
CA ARG A 397 28.12 -28.72 16.07
C ARG A 397 29.15 -29.81 16.35
N GLN A 398 29.69 -29.86 17.58
CA GLN A 398 30.61 -30.93 17.97
C GLN A 398 29.94 -32.31 17.93
N GLU A 399 28.68 -32.40 18.39
CA GLU A 399 27.91 -33.64 18.30
C GLU A 399 27.62 -34.05 16.86
N LEU A 400 27.30 -33.08 15.98
CA LEU A 400 27.08 -33.33 14.56
C LEU A 400 28.34 -33.88 13.91
N THR A 401 29.50 -33.25 14.11
CA THR A 401 30.77 -33.75 13.56
C THR A 401 31.09 -35.17 14.06
N ARG A 402 30.80 -35.46 15.33
CA ARG A 402 30.94 -36.82 15.88
C ARG A 402 30.02 -37.81 15.17
N LYS A 403 28.76 -37.43 14.92
CA LYS A 403 27.77 -38.27 14.25
C LYS A 403 28.09 -38.48 12.76
N GLU A 404 28.58 -37.47 12.07
CA GLU A 404 29.08 -37.58 10.69
C GLU A 404 30.24 -38.57 10.59
N ALA A 405 31.19 -38.52 11.53
CA ALA A 405 32.28 -39.50 11.60
C ALA A 405 31.78 -40.92 11.89
N GLU A 406 30.72 -41.08 12.68
CA GLU A 406 30.08 -42.37 12.95
C GLU A 406 29.39 -42.93 11.68
N VAL A 407 28.68 -42.07 10.94
CA VAL A 407 28.04 -42.44 9.66
C VAL A 407 29.10 -42.88 8.65
N THR A 408 30.18 -42.11 8.51
CA THR A 408 31.27 -42.44 7.57
C THR A 408 31.87 -43.82 7.88
N ARG A 409 32.07 -44.17 9.15
CA ARG A 409 32.54 -45.52 9.53
C ARG A 409 31.53 -46.60 9.14
N LYS A 410 30.25 -46.38 9.41
CA LYS A 410 29.18 -47.32 9.06
C LYS A 410 29.04 -47.49 7.54
N GLU A 411 29.31 -46.47 6.74
CA GLU A 411 29.34 -46.56 5.28
C GLU A 411 30.49 -47.44 4.79
N VAL A 412 31.67 -47.35 5.42
CA VAL A 412 32.80 -48.24 5.13
C VAL A 412 32.46 -49.68 5.49
N ASP A 413 31.92 -49.92 6.68
CA ASP A 413 31.50 -51.26 7.13
C ASP A 413 30.42 -51.86 6.19
N LEU A 414 29.48 -51.03 5.72
CA LEU A 414 28.45 -51.43 4.76
C LEU A 414 29.07 -51.80 3.41
N ALA A 415 30.05 -51.02 2.93
CA ALA A 415 30.73 -51.31 1.67
C ALA A 415 31.50 -52.65 1.74
N GLU A 416 32.19 -52.93 2.86
CA GLU A 416 32.85 -54.21 3.09
C GLU A 416 31.84 -55.36 3.13
N THR A 417 30.71 -55.18 3.82
CA THR A 417 29.64 -56.17 3.89
C THR A 417 29.03 -56.42 2.51
N GLN A 418 28.82 -55.38 1.70
CA GLN A 418 28.31 -55.50 0.33
C GLN A 418 29.28 -56.26 -0.56
N GLN A 419 30.59 -56.03 -0.41
CA GLN A 419 31.62 -56.78 -1.14
C GLN A 419 31.59 -58.27 -0.78
N GLN A 420 31.47 -58.60 0.52
CA GLN A 420 31.33 -59.98 0.98
C GLN A 420 30.06 -60.63 0.45
N LEU A 421 28.93 -59.90 0.44
CA LEU A 421 27.67 -60.38 -0.12
C LEU A 421 27.82 -60.69 -1.61
N THR A 422 28.44 -59.80 -2.38
CA THR A 422 28.66 -59.99 -3.82
C THR A 422 29.52 -61.24 -4.08
N GLN A 423 30.53 -61.48 -3.24
CA GLN A 423 31.35 -62.68 -3.33
C GLN A 423 30.54 -63.95 -3.00
N LYS A 424 29.66 -63.88 -1.99
CA LYS A 424 28.75 -64.98 -1.63
C LYS A 424 27.71 -65.25 -2.71
N GLU A 425 27.17 -64.22 -3.35
CA GLU A 425 26.24 -64.35 -4.49
C GLU A 425 26.92 -65.04 -5.68
N ALA A 426 28.19 -64.73 -5.95
CA ALA A 426 28.97 -65.42 -6.97
C ALA A 426 29.21 -66.90 -6.63
N GLU A 427 29.45 -67.23 -5.35
CA GLU A 427 29.54 -68.62 -4.88
C GLU A 427 28.19 -69.35 -5.04
N VAL A 428 27.08 -68.73 -4.66
CA VAL A 428 25.73 -69.27 -4.85
C VAL A 428 25.45 -69.52 -6.32
N THR A 429 25.78 -68.56 -7.20
CA THR A 429 25.59 -68.72 -8.65
C THR A 429 26.36 -69.94 -9.19
N ARG A 430 27.60 -70.15 -8.75
CA ARG A 430 28.39 -71.34 -9.14
C ARG A 430 27.78 -72.63 -8.60
N ALA A 431 27.26 -72.60 -7.37
CA ALA A 431 26.56 -73.73 -6.79
C ALA A 431 25.27 -74.03 -7.56
N GLU A 432 24.49 -73.03 -7.94
CA GLU A 432 23.29 -73.15 -8.77
C GLU A 432 23.61 -73.72 -10.16
N GLU A 433 24.69 -73.29 -10.81
CA GLU A 433 25.14 -73.89 -12.07
C GLU A 433 25.51 -75.36 -11.91
N THR A 434 26.13 -75.72 -10.78
CA THR A 434 26.49 -77.11 -10.46
C THR A 434 25.24 -77.94 -10.24
N ILE A 435 24.31 -77.45 -9.42
CA ILE A 435 22.98 -78.05 -9.19
C ILE A 435 22.23 -78.18 -10.51
N ARG A 436 22.31 -77.19 -11.40
CA ARG A 436 21.64 -77.23 -12.71
C ARG A 436 22.23 -78.33 -13.61
N ARG A 437 23.56 -78.52 -13.60
CA ARG A 437 24.21 -79.63 -14.33
C ARG A 437 23.82 -80.99 -13.75
N GLU A 438 23.81 -81.11 -12.43
CA GLU A 438 23.35 -82.33 -11.76
C GLU A 438 21.87 -82.61 -12.02
N GLN A 439 21.02 -81.58 -11.97
CA GLN A 439 19.60 -81.67 -12.33
C GLN A 439 19.42 -82.09 -13.78
N GLN A 440 20.27 -81.62 -14.71
CA GLN A 440 20.24 -82.04 -16.10
C GLN A 440 20.63 -83.53 -16.24
N GLN A 441 21.64 -84.00 -15.50
CA GLN A 441 21.97 -85.43 -15.44
C GLN A 441 20.85 -86.26 -14.80
N ILE A 442 20.23 -85.75 -13.73
CA ILE A 442 19.06 -86.37 -13.10
C ILE A 442 17.88 -86.38 -14.08
N GLN A 443 17.68 -85.32 -14.88
CA GLN A 443 16.63 -85.24 -15.89
C GLN A 443 16.86 -86.27 -17.00
N GLU A 444 18.10 -86.45 -17.45
CA GLU A 444 18.47 -87.49 -18.41
C GLU A 444 18.28 -88.90 -17.82
N MET A 445 18.67 -89.12 -16.56
CA MET A 445 18.37 -90.36 -15.85
C MET A 445 16.87 -90.59 -15.70
N ARG A 446 16.11 -89.56 -15.32
CA ARG A 446 14.66 -89.60 -15.22
C ARG A 446 14.01 -89.78 -16.58
N GLN A 447 14.61 -89.31 -17.68
CA GLN A 447 14.10 -89.55 -19.02
C GLN A 447 14.27 -91.01 -19.41
N ARG A 448 15.43 -91.62 -19.09
CA ARG A 448 15.61 -93.08 -19.20
C ARG A 448 14.66 -93.86 -18.29
N GLU A 449 14.47 -93.37 -17.06
CA GLU A 449 13.48 -93.91 -16.13
C GLU A 449 12.06 -93.69 -16.65
N THR A 450 11.76 -92.58 -17.33
CA THR A 450 10.45 -92.29 -17.94
C THR A 450 10.24 -93.16 -19.17
N GLU A 451 11.28 -93.49 -19.94
CA GLU A 451 11.20 -94.47 -21.02
C GLU A 451 10.93 -95.88 -20.45
N LEU A 452 11.54 -96.20 -19.31
CA LEU A 452 11.28 -97.43 -18.55
C LEU A 452 9.88 -97.43 -17.90
N VAL A 453 9.46 -96.29 -17.36
CA VAL A 453 8.15 -96.04 -16.77
C VAL A 453 7.11 -95.97 -17.87
N GLN A 454 7.40 -95.51 -19.08
CA GLN A 454 6.51 -95.59 -20.25
C GLN A 454 6.38 -97.02 -20.75
N ALA A 455 7.44 -97.82 -20.67
CA ALA A 455 7.35 -99.26 -20.89
C ALA A 455 6.48 -99.94 -19.82
N LYS A 456 6.57 -99.47 -18.56
CA LYS A 456 5.70 -99.87 -17.44
C LYS A 456 4.31 -99.23 -17.48
N ASP A 457 4.13 -98.07 -18.11
CA ASP A 457 2.88 -97.33 -18.25
C ASP A 457 2.11 -97.81 -19.45
N ARG A 458 2.73 -98.51 -20.40
CA ARG A 458 1.98 -99.39 -21.32
C ARG A 458 1.38 -100.57 -20.57
N GLU A 459 2.03 -101.01 -19.49
CA GLU A 459 1.53 -102.03 -18.54
C GLU A 459 0.46 -101.44 -17.60
N ILE A 460 0.67 -100.22 -17.09
CA ILE A 460 -0.24 -99.50 -16.20
C ILE A 460 -1.40 -98.85 -16.99
N ALA A 461 -1.27 -98.47 -18.25
CA ALA A 461 -2.38 -98.00 -19.10
C ALA A 461 -3.37 -99.13 -19.42
N LEU A 462 -2.90 -100.38 -19.42
CA LEU A 462 -3.77 -101.56 -19.40
C LEU A 462 -4.59 -101.65 -18.09
N LEU A 463 -4.07 -101.11 -16.99
CA LEU A 463 -4.66 -101.11 -15.65
C LEU A 463 -5.43 -99.81 -15.31
N GLN A 464 -5.10 -98.67 -15.93
CA GLN A 464 -5.76 -97.37 -15.76
C GLN A 464 -6.93 -97.17 -16.73
N GLN A 465 -7.12 -98.08 -17.69
CA GLN A 465 -8.42 -98.27 -18.36
C GLN A 465 -9.51 -98.77 -17.38
N GLN A 466 -9.14 -99.14 -16.14
CA GLN A 466 -10.09 -99.62 -15.13
C GLN A 466 -10.48 -98.59 -14.05
N LEU A 467 -9.83 -97.43 -13.96
CA LEU A 467 -10.19 -96.42 -12.95
C LEU A 467 -10.12 -95.02 -13.57
N GLY A 468 -11.30 -94.44 -13.84
CA GLY A 468 -11.44 -93.06 -14.28
C GLY A 468 -12.01 -92.19 -13.17
N GLU A 469 -11.40 -91.03 -12.92
CA GLU A 469 -12.04 -89.96 -12.17
C GLU A 469 -11.87 -88.61 -12.88
N LYS A 470 -13.03 -87.98 -13.12
CA LYS A 470 -13.21 -86.65 -13.69
C LYS A 470 -13.24 -85.64 -12.55
N SER A 471 -12.50 -84.54 -12.64
CA SER A 471 -12.72 -83.36 -11.78
C SER A 471 -13.42 -82.24 -12.55
N ALA A 472 -14.44 -81.68 -11.90
CA ALA A 472 -15.40 -80.73 -12.42
C ALA A 472 -14.82 -79.32 -12.69
N SER A 473 -15.41 -78.63 -13.67
CA SER A 473 -15.05 -77.28 -14.13
C SER A 473 -15.91 -76.21 -13.45
N TYR A 474 -15.28 -75.13 -12.98
CA TYR A 474 -15.90 -73.93 -12.38
C TYR A 474 -15.45 -72.65 -13.11
N THR A 475 -16.19 -71.56 -12.93
CA THR A 475 -15.96 -70.22 -13.51
C THR A 475 -16.01 -69.13 -12.43
N CYS A 476 -15.25 -68.04 -12.59
CA CYS A 476 -15.08 -67.00 -11.55
C CYS A 476 -15.40 -65.59 -12.09
N GLN A 477 -16.14 -64.78 -11.33
CA GLN A 477 -16.44 -63.37 -11.62
C GLN A 477 -16.05 -62.49 -10.42
N VAL A 478 -15.43 -61.33 -10.67
CA VAL A 478 -14.94 -60.41 -9.62
C VAL A 478 -15.55 -59.04 -9.79
N SER A 479 -15.95 -58.39 -8.69
CA SER A 479 -16.53 -57.04 -8.73
C SER A 479 -16.27 -56.24 -7.45
N GLY A 480 -16.17 -54.92 -7.57
CA GLY A 480 -16.02 -53.99 -6.44
C GLY A 480 -15.14 -52.79 -6.75
N PRO A 481 -15.32 -51.64 -6.04
CA PRO A 481 -14.53 -50.43 -6.25
C PRO A 481 -13.05 -50.60 -5.90
N GLY A 482 -12.72 -51.59 -5.06
CA GLY A 482 -11.35 -51.99 -4.74
C GLY A 482 -10.55 -52.56 -5.92
N LEU A 483 -11.17 -52.85 -7.06
CA LEU A 483 -10.43 -53.30 -8.24
C LEU A 483 -9.62 -52.18 -8.91
N THR A 484 -9.95 -50.92 -8.66
CA THR A 484 -9.38 -49.76 -9.36
C THR A 484 -8.77 -48.71 -8.42
N SER A 485 -9.30 -48.55 -7.20
CA SER A 485 -8.87 -47.49 -6.28
C SER A 485 -8.97 -47.89 -4.82
N ALA A 486 -8.05 -47.38 -3.99
CA ALA A 486 -8.08 -47.50 -2.54
C ALA A 486 -7.41 -46.30 -1.84
N THR A 487 -7.53 -46.21 -0.51
CA THR A 487 -6.94 -45.13 0.30
C THR A 487 -5.95 -45.72 1.30
N VAL A 488 -4.82 -45.03 1.52
CA VAL A 488 -3.80 -45.45 2.50
C VAL A 488 -4.43 -45.66 3.88
N ASN A 489 -4.11 -46.79 4.52
CA ASN A 489 -4.57 -47.21 5.84
C ASN A 489 -6.10 -47.42 5.99
N GLN A 490 -6.86 -47.42 4.90
CA GLN A 490 -8.30 -47.71 4.93
C GLN A 490 -8.58 -49.11 4.36
N PRO A 491 -9.34 -49.97 5.06
CA PRO A 491 -9.70 -51.29 4.54
C PRO A 491 -10.62 -51.16 3.32
N THR A 492 -10.27 -51.87 2.24
CA THR A 492 -10.99 -51.90 0.97
C THR A 492 -11.34 -53.35 0.61
N HIS A 493 -12.52 -53.58 0.03
CA HIS A 493 -13.04 -54.92 -0.25
C HIS A 493 -13.39 -55.14 -1.74
N VAL A 494 -13.28 -56.39 -2.17
CA VAL A 494 -13.65 -56.88 -3.50
C VAL A 494 -14.37 -58.23 -3.34
N LEU A 495 -15.42 -58.47 -4.14
CA LEU A 495 -16.20 -59.69 -4.12
C LEU A 495 -15.82 -60.63 -5.27
N VAL A 496 -15.55 -61.89 -4.93
CA VAL A 496 -15.31 -62.99 -5.86
C VAL A 496 -16.51 -63.93 -5.82
N GLN A 497 -17.14 -64.16 -6.97
CA GLN A 497 -18.28 -65.04 -7.13
C GLN A 497 -17.92 -66.23 -8.03
N LEU A 498 -18.20 -67.44 -7.56
CA LEU A 498 -17.93 -68.69 -8.25
C LEU A 498 -19.22 -69.24 -8.83
N THR A 499 -19.19 -69.61 -10.10
CA THR A 499 -20.30 -70.25 -10.80
C THR A 499 -19.88 -71.56 -11.44
N ASP A 500 -20.78 -72.53 -11.49
CA ASP A 500 -20.58 -73.73 -12.30
C ASP A 500 -20.61 -73.42 -13.81
N SER A 501 -20.36 -74.43 -14.64
CA SER A 501 -20.42 -74.30 -16.11
C SER A 501 -21.79 -73.89 -16.67
N SER A 502 -22.84 -73.88 -15.85
CA SER A 502 -24.21 -73.43 -16.19
C SER A 502 -24.54 -72.03 -15.66
N GLY A 503 -23.59 -71.35 -15.02
CA GLY A 503 -23.76 -70.01 -14.45
C GLY A 503 -24.49 -69.98 -13.10
N ARG A 504 -24.70 -71.14 -12.44
CA ARG A 504 -25.31 -71.19 -11.11
C ARG A 504 -24.26 -71.05 -10.01
N PRO A 505 -24.60 -70.52 -8.82
CA PRO A 505 -23.66 -70.39 -7.71
C PRO A 505 -23.02 -71.74 -7.37
N TYR A 506 -21.70 -71.78 -7.35
CA TYR A 506 -20.95 -73.01 -7.10
C TYR A 506 -21.20 -73.51 -5.67
N SER A 507 -21.56 -74.79 -5.52
CA SER A 507 -22.13 -75.31 -4.26
C SER A 507 -21.09 -75.80 -3.25
N LEU A 508 -19.82 -75.91 -3.64
CA LEU A 508 -18.74 -76.43 -2.79
C LEU A 508 -17.69 -75.35 -2.54
N PRO A 509 -17.21 -75.17 -1.30
CA PRO A 509 -16.17 -74.19 -1.02
C PRO A 509 -14.86 -74.57 -1.73
N LEU A 510 -14.27 -73.60 -2.42
CA LEU A 510 -12.94 -73.68 -3.02
C LEU A 510 -11.92 -72.85 -2.22
N ASN A 511 -10.63 -73.14 -2.39
CA ASN A 511 -9.59 -72.38 -1.72
C ASN A 511 -9.33 -71.07 -2.47
N VAL A 512 -9.68 -69.92 -1.88
CA VAL A 512 -9.45 -68.59 -2.49
C VAL A 512 -8.36 -67.85 -1.72
N THR A 513 -7.31 -67.43 -2.42
CA THR A 513 -6.19 -66.67 -1.85
C THR A 513 -6.02 -65.34 -2.59
N ALA A 514 -5.47 -64.33 -1.91
CA ALA A 514 -5.21 -63.03 -2.51
C ALA A 514 -3.94 -62.39 -1.95
N GLN A 515 -3.27 -61.58 -2.77
CA GLN A 515 -2.03 -60.86 -2.42
C GLN A 515 -2.02 -59.47 -3.06
N LEU A 516 -1.43 -58.48 -2.39
CA LEU A 516 -1.30 -57.11 -2.90
C LEU A 516 0.18 -56.74 -3.03
N GLU A 517 0.59 -56.32 -4.24
CA GLU A 517 1.97 -55.96 -4.59
C GLU A 517 2.07 -54.47 -4.96
N LEU A 518 3.05 -53.73 -4.45
CA LEU A 518 3.31 -52.34 -4.85
C LEU A 518 4.12 -52.29 -6.17
N VAL A 519 3.70 -51.47 -7.11
CA VAL A 519 4.41 -51.24 -8.38
C VAL A 519 5.39 -50.08 -8.22
N SER A 520 6.66 -50.40 -7.91
CA SER A 520 7.77 -49.43 -7.86
C SER A 520 8.18 -48.97 -9.26
N LYS A 521 8.35 -47.65 -9.47
CA LYS A 521 8.93 -47.06 -10.69
C LYS A 521 10.46 -46.90 -10.64
N ALA A 522 11.14 -47.38 -9.60
CA ALA A 522 12.58 -47.26 -9.46
C ALA A 522 13.26 -48.65 -9.42
N THR A 523 14.11 -48.87 -10.43
CA THR A 523 15.28 -49.78 -10.47
C THR A 523 15.07 -51.29 -10.32
N ARG A 524 15.69 -52.04 -11.26
CA ARG A 524 15.95 -53.50 -11.21
C ARG A 524 16.82 -53.82 -9.98
N THR A 525 16.20 -53.97 -8.82
CA THR A 525 16.78 -54.66 -7.66
C THR A 525 15.63 -55.18 -6.81
N THR A 526 15.48 -56.50 -6.79
CA THR A 526 14.59 -57.24 -5.89
C THR A 526 15.14 -57.19 -4.48
N THR A 527 14.85 -56.11 -3.75
CA THR A 527 15.05 -56.06 -2.30
C THR A 527 13.71 -56.39 -1.64
N LYS A 528 13.60 -57.57 -1.03
CA LYS A 528 12.49 -57.95 -0.14
C LYS A 528 12.41 -56.95 1.02
N TRP A 529 11.40 -56.07 1.02
CA TRP A 529 10.99 -55.21 2.15
C TRP A 529 9.52 -54.79 1.99
N PRO A 530 8.86 -54.39 3.10
CA PRO A 530 8.31 -55.19 4.17
C PRO A 530 6.85 -55.61 3.88
N ASN A 531 6.50 -56.82 4.30
CA ASN A 531 5.11 -57.23 4.51
C ASN A 531 4.43 -56.22 5.44
N GLU A 532 3.34 -55.58 5.01
CA GLU A 532 2.25 -55.16 5.94
C GLU A 532 1.00 -54.59 5.25
N SER A 533 0.77 -54.84 3.95
CA SER A 533 -0.61 -54.74 3.45
C SER A 533 -1.38 -55.93 4.00
N ARG A 534 -2.32 -55.70 4.93
CA ARG A 534 -3.13 -56.77 5.52
C ARG A 534 -4.13 -57.22 4.47
N VAL A 535 -3.96 -58.42 3.91
CA VAL A 535 -4.92 -59.06 2.99
C VAL A 535 -5.58 -60.22 3.73
N SER A 536 -6.90 -60.30 3.68
CA SER A 536 -7.67 -61.41 4.22
C SER A 536 -8.77 -61.81 3.28
N VAL A 537 -9.04 -63.11 3.18
CA VAL A 537 -10.15 -63.65 2.40
C VAL A 537 -11.14 -64.28 3.36
N ALA A 538 -12.39 -63.85 3.30
CA ALA A 538 -13.49 -64.39 4.09
C ALA A 538 -14.52 -65.02 3.16
N MET A 539 -14.92 -66.26 3.43
CA MET A 539 -16.00 -66.91 2.68
C MET A 539 -17.35 -66.43 3.25
N THR A 540 -18.17 -65.80 2.41
CA THR A 540 -19.52 -65.34 2.80
C THR A 540 -20.59 -66.38 2.46
N SER A 541 -20.36 -67.18 1.42
CA SER A 541 -21.11 -68.40 1.08
C SER A 541 -20.22 -69.36 0.28
N PRO A 542 -20.59 -70.65 0.08
CA PRO A 542 -19.79 -71.59 -0.73
C PRO A 542 -19.46 -71.10 -2.15
N SER A 543 -20.24 -70.14 -2.66
CA SER A 543 -20.09 -69.54 -3.99
C SER A 543 -19.51 -68.12 -3.97
N GLN A 544 -19.23 -67.54 -2.81
CA GLN A 544 -18.90 -66.12 -2.68
C GLN A 544 -17.84 -65.87 -1.60
N TYR A 545 -16.83 -65.09 -1.97
CA TYR A 545 -15.69 -64.73 -1.13
C TYR A 545 -15.48 -63.23 -1.15
N GLU A 546 -15.22 -62.66 0.01
CA GLU A 546 -14.84 -61.27 0.18
C GLU A 546 -13.32 -61.19 0.41
N VAL A 547 -12.63 -60.55 -0.53
CA VAL A 547 -11.21 -60.23 -0.43
C VAL A 547 -11.08 -58.82 0.13
N SER A 548 -10.56 -58.70 1.34
CA SER A 548 -10.29 -57.43 2.01
C SER A 548 -8.80 -57.13 2.04
N TYR A 549 -8.40 -55.91 1.71
CA TYR A 549 -7.01 -55.46 1.83
C TYR A 549 -6.90 -54.01 2.35
N THR A 550 -5.83 -53.72 3.09
CA THR A 550 -5.51 -52.36 3.59
C THR A 550 -4.13 -51.93 3.09
N PRO A 551 -4.03 -51.03 2.10
CA PRO A 551 -2.75 -50.61 1.56
C PRO A 551 -2.07 -49.59 2.49
N VAL A 552 -0.77 -49.77 2.74
CA VAL A 552 0.02 -48.91 3.66
C VAL A 552 0.80 -47.81 2.95
N SER A 553 0.82 -47.80 1.61
CA SER A 553 1.60 -46.84 0.81
C SER A 553 0.79 -46.31 -0.38
N ARG A 554 1.10 -45.08 -0.82
CA ARG A 554 0.45 -44.44 -1.99
C ARG A 554 1.07 -44.93 -3.30
N GLY A 555 0.29 -44.93 -4.38
CA GLY A 555 0.77 -45.29 -5.72
C GLY A 555 0.06 -46.50 -6.34
N GLN A 556 0.59 -47.00 -7.46
CA GLN A 556 0.00 -48.15 -8.16
C GLN A 556 0.35 -49.47 -7.46
N HIS A 557 -0.64 -50.33 -7.28
CA HIS A 557 -0.51 -51.67 -6.72
C HIS A 557 -1.16 -52.70 -7.66
N LYS A 558 -0.76 -53.98 -7.54
CA LYS A 558 -1.34 -55.13 -8.22
C LYS A 558 -2.00 -56.05 -7.21
N LEU A 559 -3.30 -56.29 -7.36
CA LEU A 559 -4.08 -57.24 -6.56
C LEU A 559 -4.15 -58.57 -7.30
N HIS A 560 -3.50 -59.60 -6.75
CA HIS A 560 -3.56 -60.97 -7.21
C HIS A 560 -4.68 -61.73 -6.49
N VAL A 561 -5.47 -62.51 -7.22
CA VAL A 561 -6.52 -63.36 -6.66
C VAL A 561 -6.48 -64.73 -7.32
N GLN A 562 -6.44 -65.81 -6.53
CA GLN A 562 -6.34 -67.19 -7.00
C GLN A 562 -7.44 -68.06 -6.40
N VAL A 563 -7.86 -69.09 -7.15
CA VAL A 563 -8.81 -70.14 -6.72
C VAL A 563 -8.16 -71.51 -6.98
N ASN A 564 -8.02 -72.35 -5.94
CA ASN A 564 -7.28 -73.62 -5.96
C ASN A 564 -5.91 -73.48 -6.65
N ASP A 565 -5.14 -72.49 -6.21
CA ASP A 565 -3.78 -72.19 -6.69
C ASP A 565 -3.70 -71.80 -8.18
N ARG A 566 -4.83 -71.42 -8.81
CA ARG A 566 -4.90 -70.87 -10.17
C ARG A 566 -5.36 -69.43 -10.18
N GLU A 567 -4.67 -68.58 -10.92
CA GLU A 567 -5.01 -67.16 -11.06
C GLU A 567 -6.32 -66.98 -11.85
N ILE A 568 -7.21 -66.14 -11.32
CA ILE A 568 -8.52 -65.91 -11.96
C ILE A 568 -8.41 -64.94 -13.12
N ASN A 569 -9.37 -65.02 -14.05
CA ASN A 569 -9.44 -64.13 -15.20
C ASN A 569 -9.48 -62.65 -14.77
N GLY A 570 -8.54 -61.86 -15.27
CA GLY A 570 -8.39 -60.43 -14.96
C GLY A 570 -7.39 -60.11 -13.83
N SER A 571 -6.93 -61.11 -13.07
CA SER A 571 -5.82 -60.96 -12.12
C SER A 571 -4.47 -60.98 -12.86
N PRO A 572 -3.50 -60.12 -12.48
CA PRO A 572 -3.58 -59.11 -11.43
C PRO A 572 -4.33 -57.84 -11.83
N PHE A 573 -5.12 -57.30 -10.90
CA PHE A 573 -5.83 -56.03 -11.07
C PHE A 573 -4.96 -54.84 -10.65
N THR A 574 -4.96 -53.76 -11.43
CA THR A 574 -4.18 -52.55 -11.10
C THR A 574 -5.00 -51.57 -10.26
N VAL A 575 -4.57 -51.34 -9.02
CA VAL A 575 -5.23 -50.48 -8.03
C VAL A 575 -4.41 -49.20 -7.81
N THR A 576 -5.03 -48.02 -7.92
CA THR A 576 -4.36 -46.74 -7.57
C THR A 576 -4.69 -46.35 -6.13
N VAL A 577 -3.67 -46.22 -5.28
CA VAL A 577 -3.82 -45.89 -3.86
C VAL A 577 -3.53 -44.42 -3.59
N TYR A 578 -4.52 -43.72 -3.02
CA TYR A 578 -4.45 -42.30 -2.68
C TYR A 578 -4.14 -42.07 -1.18
N PRO A 579 -3.48 -40.96 -0.81
CA PRO A 579 -3.36 -40.54 0.59
C PRO A 579 -4.74 -40.31 1.22
N ASP A 580 -4.86 -40.46 2.54
CA ASP A 580 -6.09 -40.08 3.25
C ASP A 580 -6.27 -38.55 3.17
N PRO A 581 -7.34 -38.04 2.52
CA PRO A 581 -7.57 -36.60 2.38
C PRO A 581 -7.82 -35.88 3.72
N ARG A 582 -8.02 -36.61 4.83
CA ARG A 582 -8.22 -36.05 6.17
C ARG A 582 -6.95 -35.92 7.01
N GLN A 583 -5.84 -36.52 6.58
CA GLN A 583 -4.55 -36.37 7.25
C GLN A 583 -3.69 -35.38 6.46
N LEU A 584 -3.60 -34.15 6.97
CA LEU A 584 -2.56 -33.22 6.51
C LEU A 584 -1.19 -33.84 6.81
N GLY A 585 -0.36 -33.97 5.77
CA GLY A 585 1.02 -34.38 5.94
C GLY A 585 1.82 -33.38 6.78
N HIS A 586 2.99 -33.79 7.27
CA HIS A 586 3.93 -32.85 7.87
C HIS A 586 4.52 -31.93 6.78
N PRO A 587 4.75 -30.64 7.05
CA PRO A 587 5.42 -29.75 6.12
C PRO A 587 6.76 -30.35 5.68
N VAL A 588 6.89 -30.65 4.39
CA VAL A 588 8.12 -31.21 3.81
C VAL A 588 9.15 -30.10 3.59
N ARG A 589 8.70 -28.87 3.36
CA ARG A 589 9.53 -27.71 3.06
C ARG A 589 8.77 -26.41 3.30
N THR A 590 9.50 -25.39 3.74
CA THR A 590 9.00 -24.01 3.85
C THR A 590 9.73 -23.13 2.83
N VAL A 591 8.98 -22.49 1.93
CA VAL A 591 9.51 -21.49 1.01
C VAL A 591 9.32 -20.11 1.64
N THR A 592 10.42 -19.36 1.80
CA THR A 592 10.44 -18.04 2.46
C THR A 592 10.73 -16.93 1.44
N GLY A 593 10.57 -15.66 1.86
CA GLY A 593 10.88 -14.49 1.02
C GLY A 593 9.78 -14.09 0.03
N LEU A 594 8.56 -14.56 0.23
CA LEU A 594 7.38 -14.17 -0.56
C LEU A 594 6.70 -12.92 0.03
N ALA A 595 6.39 -11.94 -0.82
CA ALA A 595 5.73 -10.68 -0.46
C ALA A 595 4.20 -10.84 -0.42
N ARG A 596 3.68 -11.37 0.70
CA ARG A 596 2.26 -11.67 0.92
C ARG A 596 1.70 -12.55 -0.20
N PRO A 597 2.12 -13.82 -0.29
CA PRO A 597 1.62 -14.73 -1.32
C PRO A 597 0.10 -14.91 -1.18
N TYR A 598 -0.62 -14.97 -2.30
CA TYR A 598 -2.08 -15.04 -2.30
C TYR A 598 -2.59 -16.30 -3.01
N GLY A 599 -2.24 -16.46 -4.29
CA GLY A 599 -2.62 -17.59 -5.11
C GLY A 599 -1.41 -18.45 -5.47
N ILE A 600 -1.67 -19.72 -5.71
CA ILE A 600 -0.66 -20.70 -6.16
C ILE A 600 -1.25 -21.56 -7.29
N ALA A 601 -0.47 -21.79 -8.33
CA ALA A 601 -0.75 -22.70 -9.42
C ALA A 601 0.50 -23.50 -9.79
N PHE A 602 0.31 -24.57 -10.56
CA PHE A 602 1.40 -25.36 -11.14
C PHE A 602 1.25 -25.42 -12.65
N ASN A 603 2.36 -25.38 -13.37
CA ASN A 603 2.36 -25.60 -14.81
C ASN A 603 2.73 -27.06 -15.16
N SER A 604 2.68 -27.40 -16.45
CA SER A 604 3.00 -28.74 -16.95
C SER A 604 4.45 -29.17 -16.66
N HIS A 605 5.34 -28.21 -16.42
CA HIS A 605 6.76 -28.39 -16.08
C HIS A 605 6.98 -28.65 -14.59
N GLN A 606 5.92 -28.75 -13.78
CA GLN A 606 5.98 -28.88 -12.32
C GLN A 606 6.64 -27.68 -11.62
N GLU A 607 6.62 -26.50 -12.26
CA GLU A 607 7.00 -25.24 -11.62
C GLU A 607 5.82 -24.71 -10.80
N MET A 608 6.11 -24.17 -9.62
CA MET A 608 5.15 -23.54 -8.73
C MET A 608 5.07 -22.05 -9.06
N ILE A 609 3.89 -21.56 -9.39
CA ILE A 609 3.64 -20.18 -9.80
C ILE A 609 2.81 -19.51 -8.71
N VAL A 610 3.34 -18.45 -8.11
CA VAL A 610 2.77 -17.80 -6.93
C VAL A 610 2.54 -16.32 -7.22
N SER A 611 1.33 -15.83 -6.98
CA SER A 611 1.04 -14.39 -7.00
C SER A 611 1.45 -13.75 -5.67
N GLU A 612 2.20 -12.65 -5.75
CA GLU A 612 2.70 -11.89 -4.59
C GLU A 612 1.96 -10.56 -4.48
N CYS A 613 0.96 -10.52 -3.61
CA CYS A 613 0.02 -9.39 -3.49
C CYS A 613 0.75 -8.06 -3.18
N LEU A 614 1.70 -8.06 -2.24
CA LEU A 614 2.51 -6.87 -1.94
C LEU A 614 3.74 -6.73 -2.86
N GLY A 615 4.13 -7.81 -3.53
CA GLY A 615 5.20 -7.79 -4.53
C GLY A 615 4.76 -7.20 -5.87
N HIS A 616 3.45 -7.02 -6.09
CA HIS A 616 2.86 -6.54 -7.35
C HIS A 616 3.32 -7.38 -8.57
N GLY A 617 3.48 -8.69 -8.38
CA GLY A 617 4.04 -9.59 -9.38
C GLY A 617 3.72 -11.06 -9.15
N VAL A 618 4.25 -11.90 -10.04
CA VAL A 618 4.15 -13.36 -10.01
C VAL A 618 5.55 -13.95 -9.96
N SER A 619 5.79 -14.83 -8.99
CA SER A 619 7.03 -15.57 -8.83
C SER A 619 6.88 -17.03 -9.21
N ILE A 620 7.84 -17.55 -9.96
CA ILE A 620 7.90 -18.92 -10.43
C ILE A 620 9.05 -19.63 -9.73
N PHE A 621 8.80 -20.82 -9.21
CA PHE A 621 9.74 -21.65 -8.45
C PHE A 621 9.82 -23.05 -9.04
N ASP A 622 10.96 -23.72 -8.89
CA ASP A 622 11.07 -25.15 -9.17
C ASP A 622 10.33 -25.97 -8.10
N ILE A 623 10.14 -27.27 -8.35
CA ILE A 623 9.49 -28.19 -7.39
C ILE A 623 10.25 -28.32 -6.04
N ARG A 624 11.50 -27.86 -5.98
CA ARG A 624 12.32 -27.84 -4.75
C ARG A 624 12.17 -26.53 -3.97
N GLY A 625 11.35 -25.60 -4.47
CA GLY A 625 11.09 -24.29 -3.86
C GLY A 625 12.17 -23.25 -4.16
N GLN A 626 13.05 -23.47 -5.15
CA GLN A 626 14.02 -22.49 -5.59
C GLN A 626 13.37 -21.53 -6.59
N LYS A 627 13.50 -20.23 -6.34
CA LYS A 627 12.94 -19.18 -7.21
C LYS A 627 13.67 -19.17 -8.55
N ILE A 628 12.92 -19.34 -9.63
CA ILE A 628 13.41 -19.33 -11.01
C ILE A 628 13.36 -17.90 -11.55
N ARG A 629 12.20 -17.24 -11.48
CA ARG A 629 11.98 -15.89 -12.03
C ARG A 629 10.78 -15.19 -11.39
N THR A 630 10.68 -13.88 -11.61
CA THR A 630 9.51 -13.05 -11.28
C THR A 630 9.20 -12.13 -12.45
N PHE A 631 7.92 -11.85 -12.67
CA PHE A 631 7.48 -10.81 -13.60
C PHE A 631 6.28 -10.04 -13.01
N GLY A 632 5.98 -8.89 -13.61
CA GLY A 632 4.97 -7.94 -13.13
C GLY A 632 5.57 -6.81 -12.28
N SER A 633 4.89 -5.66 -12.29
CA SER A 633 5.21 -4.51 -11.45
C SER A 633 3.94 -3.72 -11.12
N CYS A 634 4.01 -2.87 -10.10
CA CYS A 634 2.94 -1.93 -9.77
C CYS A 634 2.74 -0.89 -10.88
N GLY A 635 1.48 -0.51 -11.13
CA GLY A 635 1.08 0.55 -12.07
C GLY A 635 -0.18 0.20 -12.85
N ASP A 636 -0.59 1.12 -13.73
CA ASP A 636 -1.87 1.07 -14.45
C ASP A 636 -1.77 0.50 -15.87
N SER A 637 -0.56 0.22 -16.37
CA SER A 637 -0.37 -0.31 -17.72
C SER A 637 -0.98 -1.72 -17.85
N PRO A 638 -1.35 -2.18 -19.06
CA PRO A 638 -1.98 -3.50 -19.26
C PRO A 638 -1.13 -4.69 -18.79
N ASP A 639 0.19 -4.55 -18.79
CA ASP A 639 1.19 -5.53 -18.35
C ASP A 639 1.57 -5.39 -16.87
N GLN A 640 1.11 -4.32 -16.21
CA GLN A 640 1.31 -4.05 -14.78
C GLN A 640 0.15 -4.62 -13.96
N MET A 641 0.45 -5.08 -12.74
CA MET A 641 -0.51 -5.74 -11.86
C MET A 641 -0.43 -5.17 -10.45
N GLU A 642 -1.52 -4.56 -9.99
CA GLU A 642 -1.61 -4.07 -8.61
C GLU A 642 -2.35 -5.11 -7.76
N TYR A 643 -1.75 -5.51 -6.64
CA TYR A 643 -2.33 -6.49 -5.72
C TYR A 643 -2.82 -7.78 -6.41
N PRO A 644 -1.93 -8.51 -7.12
CA PRO A 644 -2.33 -9.75 -7.77
C PRO A 644 -2.87 -10.75 -6.73
N ALA A 645 -4.00 -11.36 -7.05
CA ALA A 645 -4.79 -12.23 -6.19
C ALA A 645 -4.79 -13.65 -6.76
N GLY A 646 -5.94 -14.15 -7.22
CA GLY A 646 -6.07 -15.47 -7.81
C GLY A 646 -5.17 -15.67 -9.03
N ILE A 647 -4.64 -16.89 -9.15
CA ILE A 647 -3.78 -17.30 -10.26
C ILE A 647 -4.16 -18.69 -10.75
N ALA A 648 -4.09 -18.91 -12.06
CA ALA A 648 -4.33 -20.21 -12.69
C ALA A 648 -3.50 -20.38 -13.96
N THR A 649 -3.34 -21.61 -14.42
CA THR A 649 -2.65 -21.99 -15.65
C THR A 649 -3.56 -22.75 -16.58
N ASP A 650 -3.39 -22.60 -17.89
CA ASP A 650 -4.00 -23.48 -18.89
C ASP A 650 -3.04 -24.61 -19.32
N ASP A 651 -3.55 -25.54 -20.13
CA ASP A 651 -2.79 -26.70 -20.63
C ASP A 651 -1.64 -26.30 -21.58
N THR A 652 -1.56 -25.03 -21.98
CA THR A 652 -0.47 -24.44 -22.76
C THR A 652 0.50 -23.61 -21.90
N ASP A 653 0.37 -23.71 -20.58
CA ASP A 653 1.16 -22.99 -19.57
C ASP A 653 1.00 -21.45 -19.62
N ASN A 654 -0.07 -20.92 -20.23
CA ASN A 654 -0.38 -19.50 -20.05
C ASN A 654 -0.88 -19.26 -18.63
N ILE A 655 -0.54 -18.10 -18.08
CA ILE A 655 -0.78 -17.73 -16.69
C ILE A 655 -1.90 -16.69 -16.64
N TYR A 656 -2.98 -16.99 -15.95
CA TYR A 656 -4.12 -16.09 -15.73
C TYR A 656 -4.02 -15.52 -14.32
N VAL A 657 -4.07 -14.20 -14.21
CA VAL A 657 -3.89 -13.48 -12.94
C VAL A 657 -5.03 -12.47 -12.79
N CYS A 658 -5.71 -12.52 -11.65
CA CYS A 658 -6.59 -11.45 -11.22
C CYS A 658 -5.76 -10.37 -10.51
N SER A 659 -5.93 -9.11 -10.89
CA SER A 659 -5.26 -7.98 -10.21
C SER A 659 -6.20 -6.78 -10.17
N GLN A 660 -6.33 -6.14 -9.01
CA GLN A 660 -7.18 -4.97 -8.76
C GLN A 660 -8.61 -5.06 -9.34
N HIS A 661 -8.84 -4.70 -10.60
CA HIS A 661 -10.13 -4.81 -11.32
C HIS A 661 -10.00 -5.43 -12.72
N LYS A 662 -8.96 -6.24 -12.93
CA LYS A 662 -8.53 -6.80 -14.21
C LYS A 662 -8.35 -8.32 -14.12
N LEU A 663 -8.51 -8.97 -15.27
CA LEU A 663 -8.02 -10.31 -15.54
C LEU A 663 -6.97 -10.21 -16.65
N GLN A 664 -5.78 -10.74 -16.38
CA GLN A 664 -4.64 -10.69 -17.29
C GLN A 664 -4.17 -12.10 -17.62
N LYS A 665 -3.93 -12.39 -18.90
CA LYS A 665 -3.34 -13.64 -19.39
C LYS A 665 -1.93 -13.35 -19.90
N PHE A 666 -0.98 -14.11 -19.41
CA PHE A 666 0.44 -14.03 -19.77
C PHE A 666 0.90 -15.34 -20.39
N THR A 667 1.96 -15.29 -21.19
CA THR A 667 2.70 -16.49 -21.60
C THR A 667 3.39 -17.12 -20.39
N SER A 668 3.87 -18.36 -20.53
CA SER A 668 4.72 -19.01 -19.52
C SER A 668 6.03 -18.25 -19.23
N SER A 669 6.50 -17.42 -20.16
CA SER A 669 7.66 -16.54 -20.00
C SER A 669 7.35 -15.23 -19.26
N GLY A 670 6.07 -14.87 -19.08
CA GLY A 670 5.62 -13.66 -18.39
C GLY A 670 5.30 -12.48 -19.31
N GLU A 671 5.17 -12.70 -20.62
CA GLU A 671 4.76 -11.67 -21.58
C GLU A 671 3.22 -11.56 -21.61
N LEU A 672 2.68 -10.33 -21.61
CA LEU A 672 1.23 -10.14 -21.65
C LEU A 672 0.64 -10.56 -23.00
N ILE A 673 -0.36 -11.44 -22.97
CA ILE A 673 -1.14 -11.85 -24.14
C ILE A 673 -2.39 -10.98 -24.27
N ILE A 674 -3.20 -10.91 -23.21
CA ILE A 674 -4.46 -10.17 -23.19
C ILE A 674 -4.78 -9.68 -21.78
N CYS A 675 -5.36 -8.49 -21.69
CA CYS A 675 -5.85 -7.89 -20.46
C CYS A 675 -7.28 -7.41 -20.69
N ILE A 676 -8.19 -7.84 -19.83
CA ILE A 676 -9.58 -7.37 -19.80
C ILE A 676 -9.92 -6.83 -18.41
N GLY A 677 -11.01 -6.07 -18.32
CA GLY A 677 -11.48 -5.56 -17.05
C GLY A 677 -11.19 -4.10 -16.79
N ARG A 678 -12.13 -3.48 -16.08
CA ARG A 678 -12.02 -2.19 -15.40
C ARG A 678 -13.01 -2.23 -14.24
N ARG A 679 -12.90 -1.27 -13.31
CA ARG A 679 -13.86 -1.16 -12.21
C ARG A 679 -15.29 -1.01 -12.74
N GLY A 680 -16.18 -1.90 -12.33
CA GLY A 680 -17.59 -1.82 -12.71
C GLY A 680 -18.36 -3.11 -12.43
N SER A 681 -19.60 -3.17 -12.92
CA SER A 681 -20.53 -4.29 -12.69
C SER A 681 -21.13 -4.86 -13.98
N LYS A 682 -20.74 -4.33 -15.14
CA LYS A 682 -21.15 -4.87 -16.44
C LYS A 682 -20.38 -6.15 -16.78
N GLU A 683 -20.79 -6.81 -17.85
CA GLU A 683 -20.09 -7.98 -18.41
C GLU A 683 -18.66 -7.60 -18.79
N GLY A 684 -17.68 -8.38 -18.31
CA GLY A 684 -16.26 -8.08 -18.52
C GLY A 684 -15.70 -6.91 -17.70
N GLU A 685 -16.51 -6.26 -16.85
CA GLU A 685 -16.05 -5.34 -15.79
C GLU A 685 -15.99 -6.09 -14.46
N PHE A 686 -15.01 -5.76 -13.61
CA PHE A 686 -14.81 -6.43 -12.33
C PHE A 686 -14.81 -5.42 -11.19
N TYR A 687 -15.19 -5.88 -10.01
CA TYR A 687 -14.96 -5.18 -8.76
C TYR A 687 -14.26 -6.12 -7.78
N GLU A 688 -12.93 -5.94 -7.69
CA GLU A 688 -12.03 -6.70 -6.82
C GLU A 688 -12.07 -8.22 -7.07
N PRO A 689 -11.75 -8.71 -8.27
CA PRO A 689 -11.76 -10.14 -8.55
C PRO A 689 -10.65 -10.84 -7.74
N CYS A 690 -10.99 -11.92 -7.05
CA CYS A 690 -10.09 -12.57 -6.07
C CYS A 690 -9.63 -13.96 -6.46
N GLY A 691 -10.45 -14.71 -7.20
CA GLY A 691 -10.19 -16.08 -7.58
C GLY A 691 -10.30 -16.26 -9.09
N VAL A 692 -9.46 -17.12 -9.65
CA VAL A 692 -9.57 -17.57 -11.04
C VAL A 692 -9.29 -19.06 -11.10
N THR A 693 -10.11 -19.78 -11.87
CA THR A 693 -9.96 -21.22 -12.13
C THR A 693 -10.33 -21.52 -13.56
N LEU A 694 -9.61 -22.44 -14.17
CA LEU A 694 -9.96 -22.99 -15.48
C LEU A 694 -10.65 -24.34 -15.30
N TYR A 695 -11.75 -24.52 -16.03
CA TYR A 695 -12.46 -25.79 -16.08
C TYR A 695 -13.19 -25.90 -17.42
N ASP A 696 -13.04 -27.03 -18.12
CA ASP A 696 -13.73 -27.32 -19.39
C ASP A 696 -13.56 -26.17 -20.42
N ASN A 697 -12.30 -25.79 -20.68
CA ASN A 697 -11.89 -24.70 -21.59
C ASN A 697 -12.56 -23.34 -21.33
N GLN A 698 -12.96 -23.09 -20.08
CA GLN A 698 -13.52 -21.82 -19.65
C GLN A 698 -12.79 -21.28 -18.44
N VAL A 699 -12.72 -19.95 -18.34
CA VAL A 699 -12.11 -19.21 -17.25
C VAL A 699 -13.21 -18.70 -16.33
N TYR A 700 -13.21 -19.15 -15.08
CA TYR A 700 -14.16 -18.74 -14.05
C TYR A 700 -13.46 -17.76 -13.12
N VAL A 701 -14.01 -16.54 -13.02
CA VAL A 701 -13.46 -15.46 -12.21
C VAL A 701 -14.44 -15.11 -11.09
N CYS A 702 -13.98 -15.19 -9.84
CA CYS A 702 -14.73 -14.73 -8.68
C CYS A 702 -14.66 -13.21 -8.60
N ASP A 703 -15.74 -12.54 -8.99
CA ASP A 703 -15.92 -11.09 -8.97
C ASP A 703 -16.48 -10.68 -7.60
N ARG A 704 -15.57 -10.63 -6.61
CA ARG A 704 -15.86 -10.64 -5.16
C ARG A 704 -16.92 -9.61 -4.78
N ASP A 705 -16.67 -8.34 -5.10
CA ASP A 705 -17.51 -7.24 -4.61
C ASP A 705 -18.75 -7.00 -5.48
N ASN A 706 -18.86 -7.68 -6.63
CA ASN A 706 -20.11 -7.81 -7.39
C ASN A 706 -20.91 -9.07 -7.01
N HIS A 707 -20.43 -9.88 -6.07
CA HIS A 707 -21.10 -11.07 -5.54
C HIS A 707 -21.52 -12.08 -6.64
N ARG A 708 -20.66 -12.28 -7.63
CA ARG A 708 -20.92 -13.19 -8.77
C ARG A 708 -19.64 -13.88 -9.24
N ILE A 709 -19.81 -14.88 -10.09
CA ILE A 709 -18.72 -15.49 -10.85
C ILE A 709 -18.95 -15.14 -12.32
N GLN A 710 -17.94 -14.59 -13.00
CA GLN A 710 -17.99 -14.37 -14.44
C GLN A 710 -17.24 -15.48 -15.16
N VAL A 711 -17.82 -15.97 -16.26
CA VAL A 711 -17.27 -17.07 -17.07
C VAL A 711 -16.87 -16.52 -18.43
N PHE A 712 -15.64 -16.84 -18.85
CA PHE A 712 -15.07 -16.45 -20.13
C PHE A 712 -14.57 -17.69 -20.88
N ASP A 713 -14.39 -17.57 -22.20
CA ASP A 713 -13.60 -18.54 -22.96
C ASP A 713 -12.09 -18.30 -22.77
N LEU A 714 -11.24 -19.12 -23.42
CA LEU A 714 -9.78 -18.99 -23.32
C LEU A 714 -9.21 -17.74 -24.02
N ASP A 715 -10.00 -17.10 -24.89
CA ASP A 715 -9.69 -15.82 -25.54
C ASP A 715 -10.22 -14.62 -24.71
N LEU A 716 -10.75 -14.89 -23.53
CA LEU A 716 -11.34 -13.93 -22.58
C LEU A 716 -12.59 -13.21 -23.11
N ASN A 717 -13.35 -13.81 -24.02
CA ASN A 717 -14.69 -13.33 -24.37
C ASN A 717 -15.69 -13.75 -23.29
N PHE A 718 -16.57 -12.83 -22.91
CA PHE A 718 -17.60 -13.11 -21.90
C PHE A 718 -18.59 -14.17 -22.40
N VAL A 719 -18.85 -15.18 -21.58
CA VAL A 719 -19.79 -16.26 -21.86
C VAL A 719 -21.07 -16.09 -21.05
N GLN A 720 -20.94 -15.98 -19.72
CA GLN A 720 -22.09 -15.84 -18.81
C GLN A 720 -21.63 -15.38 -17.42
N SER A 721 -22.59 -14.94 -16.60
CA SER A 721 -22.39 -14.72 -15.17
C SER A 721 -23.22 -15.69 -14.34
N ILE A 722 -22.63 -16.24 -13.28
CA ILE A 722 -23.28 -17.14 -12.35
C ILE A 722 -23.44 -16.42 -11.01
N GLY A 723 -24.68 -16.38 -10.55
CA GLY A 723 -25.08 -15.90 -9.24
C GLY A 723 -25.23 -14.39 -9.08
N SER A 724 -25.76 -14.02 -7.93
CA SER A 724 -26.07 -12.65 -7.52
C SER A 724 -25.94 -12.53 -6.00
N HIS A 725 -25.89 -11.30 -5.47
CA HIS A 725 -25.87 -11.10 -4.03
C HIS A 725 -27.04 -11.81 -3.30
N GLY A 726 -26.74 -12.56 -2.24
CA GLY A 726 -27.77 -13.15 -1.36
C GLY A 726 -27.34 -14.41 -0.62
N LYS A 727 -28.30 -15.06 0.04
CA LYS A 727 -28.10 -16.28 0.87
C LYS A 727 -28.78 -17.53 0.27
N GLY A 728 -29.49 -17.38 -0.85
CA GLY A 728 -30.25 -18.44 -1.52
C GLY A 728 -29.38 -19.32 -2.43
N ARG A 729 -30.00 -20.35 -3.03
CA ARG A 729 -29.34 -21.23 -4.00
C ARG A 729 -28.86 -20.40 -5.19
N SER A 730 -27.60 -20.61 -5.60
CA SER A 730 -26.94 -19.84 -6.67
C SER A 730 -26.86 -18.33 -6.40
N GLN A 731 -26.94 -17.90 -5.14
CA GLN A 731 -26.58 -16.55 -4.71
C GLN A 731 -25.26 -16.60 -3.94
N PHE A 732 -24.49 -15.53 -4.04
CA PHE A 732 -23.19 -15.44 -3.38
C PHE A 732 -23.07 -14.23 -2.45
N ASN A 733 -22.18 -14.32 -1.47
CA ASN A 733 -21.72 -13.21 -0.66
C ASN A 733 -20.19 -13.16 -0.64
N ALA A 734 -19.62 -12.33 -1.52
CA ALA A 734 -18.17 -12.16 -1.65
C ALA A 734 -17.47 -13.50 -1.98
N PRO A 735 -17.77 -14.08 -3.16
CA PRO A 735 -17.09 -15.29 -3.61
C PRO A 735 -15.59 -15.00 -3.75
N HIS A 736 -14.77 -15.82 -3.12
CA HIS A 736 -13.33 -15.60 -3.01
C HIS A 736 -12.55 -16.54 -3.92
N ASP A 737 -12.94 -17.81 -4.01
CA ASP A 737 -12.34 -18.79 -4.91
C ASP A 737 -13.38 -19.80 -5.38
N VAL A 738 -13.12 -20.45 -6.51
CA VAL A 738 -14.00 -21.45 -7.13
C VAL A 738 -13.17 -22.64 -7.59
N LYS A 739 -13.61 -23.87 -7.30
CA LYS A 739 -12.98 -25.12 -7.79
C LYS A 739 -14.02 -26.12 -8.25
N PHE A 740 -13.57 -27.06 -9.07
CA PHE A 740 -14.42 -28.12 -9.63
C PHE A 740 -13.89 -29.48 -9.19
N ASP A 741 -14.80 -30.43 -8.95
CA ASP A 741 -14.43 -31.84 -8.82
C ASP A 741 -14.41 -32.55 -10.18
N THR A 742 -14.02 -33.83 -10.18
CA THR A 742 -13.97 -34.68 -11.38
C THR A 742 -15.35 -35.00 -11.96
N ALA A 743 -16.43 -34.82 -11.19
CA ALA A 743 -17.79 -34.96 -11.67
C ALA A 743 -18.36 -33.66 -12.27
N GLY A 744 -17.59 -32.57 -12.21
CA GLY A 744 -17.99 -31.24 -12.68
C GLY A 744 -18.88 -30.46 -11.73
N ASN A 745 -18.91 -30.82 -10.45
CA ASN A 745 -19.56 -30.03 -9.42
C ASN A 745 -18.70 -28.81 -9.09
N MET A 746 -19.34 -27.64 -9.02
CA MET A 746 -18.68 -26.38 -8.70
C MET A 746 -18.79 -26.07 -7.20
N TYR A 747 -17.65 -25.80 -6.58
CA TYR A 747 -17.49 -25.41 -5.19
C TYR A 747 -16.99 -23.98 -5.10
N VAL A 748 -17.72 -23.12 -4.40
CA VAL A 748 -17.39 -21.71 -4.25
C VAL A 748 -17.11 -21.41 -2.78
N ALA A 749 -15.95 -20.83 -2.49
CA ALA A 749 -15.61 -20.33 -1.16
C ALA A 749 -16.12 -18.90 -1.00
N GLU A 750 -16.84 -18.62 0.08
CA GLU A 750 -17.43 -17.30 0.34
C GLU A 750 -16.90 -16.66 1.61
N TYR A 751 -16.78 -15.34 1.62
CA TYR A 751 -16.43 -14.57 2.81
C TYR A 751 -17.70 -14.10 3.55
N SER A 752 -18.02 -14.70 4.70
CA SER A 752 -19.15 -14.24 5.52
C SER A 752 -18.68 -13.26 6.60
N ASN A 753 -19.00 -11.96 6.43
CA ASN A 753 -18.93 -11.02 7.55
C ASN A 753 -19.91 -11.47 8.65
N ARG A 754 -19.43 -11.57 9.90
CA ARG A 754 -20.25 -11.81 11.09
C ARG A 754 -21.33 -10.72 11.22
N GLU A 755 -22.59 -11.08 11.04
CA GLU A 755 -23.67 -10.45 11.81
C GLU A 755 -23.68 -11.12 13.19
N SER A 756 -23.30 -10.37 14.22
CA SER A 756 -23.64 -10.54 15.65
C SER A 756 -24.04 -11.94 16.13
N ALA A 757 -23.13 -12.63 16.83
CA ALA A 757 -23.49 -13.68 17.79
C ALA A 757 -22.53 -13.66 19.00
N SER A 758 -22.86 -12.80 19.96
CA SER A 758 -22.56 -13.07 21.37
C SER A 758 -23.35 -14.30 21.78
N ASN A 759 -22.70 -15.47 21.78
CA ASN A 759 -22.85 -16.54 22.77
C ASN A 759 -22.01 -17.72 22.32
N GLY A 760 -21.14 -18.18 23.21
CA GLY A 760 -20.28 -19.32 22.95
C GLY A 760 -21.07 -20.59 22.68
N HIS A 761 -20.46 -21.47 21.88
CA HIS A 761 -20.37 -22.93 22.00
C HIS A 761 -20.08 -23.50 20.60
N GLN A 762 -19.02 -24.32 20.53
CA GLN A 762 -18.67 -25.36 19.55
C GLN A 762 -18.96 -25.21 18.04
N TRP A 763 -17.91 -25.53 17.28
CA TRP A 763 -17.83 -25.81 15.85
C TRP A 763 -19.03 -26.53 15.23
N PRO A 764 -19.37 -26.15 13.99
CA PRO A 764 -19.70 -27.15 12.97
C PRO A 764 -18.80 -26.97 11.75
N ILE A 765 -17.91 -27.93 11.53
CA ILE A 765 -17.45 -28.27 10.18
C ILE A 765 -18.66 -28.91 9.50
N HIS A 766 -19.35 -28.19 8.60
CA HIS A 766 -20.33 -28.83 7.73
C HIS A 766 -19.59 -29.57 6.60
N THR A 767 -19.12 -30.77 6.89
CA THR A 767 -18.98 -31.82 5.88
C THR A 767 -20.39 -32.31 5.54
N SER A 768 -20.86 -32.10 4.32
CA SER A 768 -22.05 -32.78 3.81
C SER A 768 -21.71 -33.49 2.51
N ILE A 769 -21.58 -34.80 2.62
CA ILE A 769 -21.52 -35.75 1.52
C ILE A 769 -22.98 -36.11 1.14
N TRP A 770 -23.27 -36.13 -0.17
CA TRP A 770 -24.09 -37.11 -0.93
C TRP A 770 -25.27 -36.68 -1.84
N SER A 771 -25.17 -37.25 -3.04
CA SER A 771 -26.10 -37.68 -4.12
C SER A 771 -27.35 -36.90 -4.55
N GLY A 772 -27.47 -36.75 -5.88
CA GLY A 772 -28.71 -37.13 -6.56
C GLY A 772 -29.20 -36.24 -7.70
N ARG A 773 -28.82 -36.63 -8.93
CA ARG A 773 -29.49 -36.39 -10.24
C ARG A 773 -29.54 -34.97 -10.81
N ARG A 774 -28.84 -34.84 -11.95
CA ARG A 774 -29.08 -33.96 -13.11
C ARG A 774 -29.61 -32.55 -12.79
N GLY A 775 -28.66 -31.70 -12.42
CA GLY A 775 -28.75 -30.25 -12.55
C GLY A 775 -27.40 -29.69 -12.11
N LYS A 776 -26.74 -28.87 -12.94
CA LYS A 776 -25.49 -28.18 -12.55
C LYS A 776 -25.79 -27.33 -11.31
N THR A 777 -25.38 -27.80 -10.13
CA THR A 777 -25.57 -27.09 -8.86
C THR A 777 -24.25 -26.52 -8.38
N ALA A 778 -24.22 -25.19 -8.24
CA ALA A 778 -23.17 -24.49 -7.51
C ALA A 778 -23.39 -24.69 -6.00
N TRP A 779 -22.37 -25.11 -5.27
CA TRP A 779 -22.41 -25.28 -3.83
C TRP A 779 -21.45 -24.29 -3.17
N ALA A 780 -21.92 -23.55 -2.18
CA ALA A 780 -21.09 -22.62 -1.41
C ALA A 780 -20.58 -23.31 -0.14
N ILE A 781 -19.26 -23.29 0.06
CA ILE A 781 -18.62 -23.71 1.31
C ILE A 781 -18.30 -22.42 2.08
N ARG A 782 -18.95 -22.24 3.24
CA ARG A 782 -18.62 -21.15 4.17
C ARG A 782 -17.38 -21.52 4.96
N SER A 783 -16.26 -20.86 4.69
CA SER A 783 -15.07 -20.90 5.54
C SER A 783 -15.04 -19.65 6.42
N SER A 784 -14.78 -19.81 7.72
CA SER A 784 -14.68 -18.71 8.68
C SER A 784 -13.25 -18.23 8.95
N TYR A 785 -12.25 -18.70 8.22
CA TYR A 785 -10.87 -18.18 8.28
C TYR A 785 -10.11 -18.44 6.97
N CYS A 786 -9.60 -17.38 6.35
CA CYS A 786 -8.34 -17.31 5.60
C CYS A 786 -7.85 -15.86 5.64
#